data_AF-A0A9E1BJ78-F1
#
_entry.id   AF-A0A9E1BJ78-F1
#
_cell.length_a   1.000
_cell.length_b   1.000
_cell.length_c   1.000
_cell.angle_alpha   90.00
_cell.angle_beta   90.00
_cell.angle_gamma   90.00
#
_symmetry.space_group_name_H-M   'P 1'
#
loop_
_entity.id
_entity.type
_entity.pdbx_description
1 polymer ?
#
loop_
_entity_poly.entity_id
_entity_poly.type
_entity_poly.pdbx_seq_one_letter_code
_entity_poly.pdbx_strand_id
1 'polypeptide(L)'
;MLNLRKCDWRIFLLIILFVLIVFAAACDKNKGEDAKKPETTAKHTMNGATPTPKLTDKNVTPVTPSDFKETASMTAMSTATATSTPPSTTNIKTAKSTPTPTPTATAKPTPTATPNKYNGNINFTTGKIIQFSHPSGYYASPFTLKLNYDPSYKIYYTLNGNTPTTSAKVYQTAGIAINDVSSDTGKDDDVIVVRAAAFRNGKQVGTVVTATYIVNRKYSTFTGRYNNLAVISISTDKTNLYGSNGIFTNYTEHGRESERPAHIEFFDSDGTAGYSIDAGMRVYGGTSRANPQKSLKLVARKEYDPDNGKFKYPMIAGSQNLSGELIDRYDSFILRAGGNDNLFGGGRNTFLRDALIHSLAGKISNIVSQAYRPVVVYINGNYFGVYNLRDDIDKNYLEQHYGVPKNEVAIVTYGHENGNWFYKIDEGTESDLNNYKNMLSWIANNNMASSTNYNNACKMLDMDNFIKYIAVNVFANNRDWPHNNVRAWKYTGSINNSYGQDGKWRFMLKDIDYSWGIIYSPGQTENVVAEETAHSENVLRGGAGEISAAFASLMRNTQFKAQFKAFIDEMVNKYFSESTASAMITKMKNAMAKEYSRIYTNIWYKNPDSPAQGEYRVSLTYDEWQNAIETLYEFARKRPAVIKNLTKAVYG
;
A
#
# COMPACT_ATOMS: atom_id res chain seq x y z
N MET A 1 21.18 11.35 40.32
CA MET A 1 22.31 12.11 40.90
C MET A 1 23.30 12.45 39.79
N LEU A 2 24.13 13.47 40.01
CA LEU A 2 25.30 13.89 39.20
C LEU A 2 25.05 14.48 37.80
N ASN A 3 25.37 15.78 37.69
CA ASN A 3 25.56 16.52 36.45
C ASN A 3 26.81 16.06 35.69
N LEU A 4 26.75 16.03 34.36
CA LEU A 4 27.88 16.41 33.51
C LEU A 4 27.35 17.27 32.34
N ARG A 5 27.78 18.54 32.29
CA ARG A 5 27.44 19.51 31.24
C ARG A 5 28.71 19.86 30.45
N LYS A 6 28.53 20.11 29.14
CA LYS A 6 29.50 20.67 28.18
C LYS A 6 30.68 19.76 27.78
N CYS A 7 30.54 19.10 26.63
CA CYS A 7 31.69 18.77 25.78
C CYS A 7 31.88 19.88 24.74
N ASP A 8 33.09 20.43 24.65
CA ASP A 8 33.43 21.48 23.67
C ASP A 8 33.63 20.87 22.28
N TRP A 9 32.76 21.21 21.33
CA TRP A 9 32.83 20.72 19.93
C TRP A 9 34.18 21.01 19.25
N ARG A 10 34.90 22.04 19.71
CA ARG A 10 36.24 22.42 19.22
C ARG A 10 37.28 21.32 19.46
N ILE A 11 37.17 20.57 20.56
CA ILE A 11 38.07 19.44 20.86
C ILE A 11 37.79 18.28 19.90
N PHE A 12 36.52 18.01 19.60
CA PHE A 12 36.12 16.96 18.67
C PHE A 12 36.63 17.24 17.23
N LEU A 13 36.53 18.50 16.78
CA LEU A 13 37.09 18.96 15.51
C LEU A 13 38.62 18.85 15.44
N LEU A 14 39.34 19.16 16.54
CA LEU A 14 40.79 18.99 16.62
C LEU A 14 41.21 17.52 16.54
N ILE A 15 40.47 16.60 17.17
CA ILE A 15 40.72 15.16 17.08
C ILE A 15 40.52 14.66 15.65
N ILE A 16 39.44 15.06 14.97
CA ILE A 16 39.17 14.69 13.57
C ILE A 16 40.27 15.22 12.64
N LEU A 17 40.70 16.47 12.82
CA LEU A 17 41.78 17.06 12.02
C LEU A 17 43.11 16.33 12.24
N PHE A 18 43.42 15.93 13.47
CA PHE A 18 44.63 15.17 13.78
C PHE A 18 44.62 13.78 13.15
N VAL A 19 43.49 13.07 13.16
CA VAL A 19 43.33 11.76 12.49
C VAL A 19 43.51 11.89 10.97
N LEU A 20 42.96 12.94 10.35
CA LEU A 20 43.11 13.18 8.91
C LEU A 20 44.57 13.49 8.51
N ILE A 21 45.31 14.24 9.33
CA ILE A 21 46.74 14.51 9.10
C ILE A 21 47.58 13.23 9.23
N VAL A 22 47.28 12.37 10.22
CA VAL A 22 47.96 11.07 10.39
C VAL A 22 47.69 10.13 9.20
N PHE A 23 46.46 10.10 8.67
CA PHE A 23 46.15 9.33 7.47
C PHE A 23 46.85 9.86 6.21
N ALA A 24 46.92 11.18 6.03
CA ALA A 24 47.64 11.78 4.90
C ALA A 24 49.14 11.43 4.95
N ALA A 25 49.77 11.49 6.13
CA ALA A 25 51.18 11.13 6.31
C ALA A 25 51.47 9.62 6.16
N ALA A 26 50.45 8.75 6.34
CA ALA A 26 50.58 7.31 6.14
C ALA A 26 50.52 6.90 4.66
N CYS A 27 49.79 7.63 3.81
CA CYS A 27 49.70 7.36 2.37
C CYS A 27 50.97 7.71 1.57
N ASP A 28 51.83 8.57 2.11
CA ASP A 28 53.00 9.11 1.38
C ASP A 28 54.29 8.26 1.50
N LYS A 29 54.23 7.09 2.18
CA LYS A 29 55.40 6.24 2.44
C LYS A 29 55.57 4.99 1.58
N ASN A 30 54.63 4.66 0.69
CA ASN A 30 54.69 3.44 -0.14
C ASN A 30 54.78 3.74 -1.66
N LYS A 31 55.90 4.33 -2.11
CA LYS A 31 56.28 4.41 -3.53
C LYS A 31 57.77 4.14 -3.77
N GLY A 32 58.04 3.17 -4.67
CA GLY A 32 59.36 2.59 -5.02
C GLY A 32 59.34 1.08 -4.74
N GLU A 33 59.72 0.15 -5.63
CA GLU A 33 60.23 0.17 -7.03
C GLU A 33 59.25 -0.62 -7.96
N ASP A 34 59.43 -0.96 -9.24
CA ASP A 34 60.47 -0.77 -10.30
C ASP A 34 59.75 -0.32 -11.61
N ALA A 35 60.43 -0.33 -12.76
CA ALA A 35 60.01 0.23 -14.04
C ALA A 35 59.97 -0.77 -15.23
N LYS A 36 59.53 -0.24 -16.40
CA LYS A 36 59.48 -0.78 -17.80
C LYS A 36 58.06 -1.11 -18.27
N LYS A 37 57.60 -0.77 -19.50
CA LYS A 37 58.23 -0.19 -20.72
C LYS A 37 57.15 0.62 -21.53
N PRO A 38 57.36 1.16 -22.77
CA PRO A 38 56.99 2.55 -23.08
C PRO A 38 55.79 2.79 -24.05
N GLU A 39 55.41 4.07 -24.11
CA GLU A 39 54.90 4.93 -25.23
C GLU A 39 54.57 4.28 -26.60
N THR A 40 53.52 4.71 -27.33
CA THR A 40 53.48 6.01 -28.03
C THR A 40 52.12 6.73 -28.16
N THR A 41 52.21 8.04 -28.43
CA THR A 41 51.18 9.07 -28.74
C THR A 41 50.64 8.95 -30.20
N ALA A 42 49.66 9.69 -30.74
CA ALA A 42 48.97 10.96 -30.39
C ALA A 42 47.53 11.01 -31.04
N LYS A 43 46.54 11.81 -30.58
CA LYS A 43 46.07 13.13 -31.13
C LYS A 43 46.00 13.24 -32.69
N HIS A 44 45.03 13.90 -33.38
CA HIS A 44 44.14 15.03 -33.00
C HIS A 44 43.00 15.32 -34.06
N THR A 45 41.81 15.78 -33.62
CA THR A 45 40.86 16.77 -34.25
C THR A 45 40.10 16.56 -35.60
N MET A 46 39.07 17.41 -35.80
CA MET A 46 38.00 17.38 -36.83
C MET A 46 38.27 18.21 -38.11
N ASN A 47 37.62 17.86 -39.23
CA ASN A 47 36.58 18.64 -39.97
C ASN A 47 36.57 18.41 -41.50
N GLY A 48 35.36 18.36 -42.10
CA GLY A 48 35.09 19.02 -43.41
C GLY A 48 34.82 18.20 -44.69
N ALA A 49 33.55 18.27 -45.15
CA ALA A 49 33.08 18.32 -46.55
C ALA A 49 33.01 17.07 -47.47
N THR A 50 32.01 17.14 -48.37
CA THR A 50 31.41 16.11 -49.27
C THR A 50 31.95 16.22 -50.73
N PRO A 51 31.70 15.26 -51.68
CA PRO A 51 30.38 15.13 -52.34
C PRO A 51 29.92 13.71 -52.82
N THR A 52 28.67 13.69 -53.29
CA THR A 52 27.79 12.64 -53.88
C THR A 52 28.35 11.77 -55.04
N PRO A 53 27.67 10.65 -55.39
CA PRO A 53 26.75 10.70 -56.54
C PRO A 53 25.33 10.11 -56.32
N LYS A 54 24.39 10.49 -57.20
CA LYS A 54 22.96 10.11 -57.21
C LYS A 54 22.70 8.80 -57.96
N LEU A 55 21.59 8.14 -57.64
CA LEU A 55 20.76 7.38 -58.60
C LEU A 55 19.26 7.61 -58.31
N THR A 56 18.51 7.85 -59.38
CA THR A 56 17.03 7.98 -59.49
C THR A 56 16.47 6.66 -60.06
N ASP A 57 15.18 6.29 -60.11
CA ASP A 57 13.89 6.91 -59.76
C ASP A 57 12.79 5.81 -59.71
N LYS A 58 11.58 6.16 -59.20
CA LYS A 58 10.21 5.68 -59.59
C LYS A 58 9.23 5.33 -58.45
N ASN A 59 8.31 6.27 -58.23
CA ASN A 59 6.84 6.13 -58.11
C ASN A 59 6.21 4.88 -57.44
N VAL A 60 5.64 5.07 -56.24
CA VAL A 60 4.31 4.54 -55.86
C VAL A 60 3.55 5.63 -55.07
N THR A 61 2.25 5.78 -55.33
CA THR A 61 1.35 6.80 -54.76
C THR A 61 0.89 6.49 -53.31
N PRO A 62 0.59 7.53 -52.49
CA PRO A 62 -0.06 7.34 -51.19
C PRO A 62 -1.58 7.21 -51.34
N VAL A 63 -2.20 6.29 -50.58
CA VAL A 63 -3.65 6.10 -50.50
C VAL A 63 -4.18 6.69 -49.20
N THR A 64 -5.16 7.58 -49.29
CA THR A 64 -5.96 8.09 -48.16
C THR A 64 -7.12 7.14 -47.84
N PRO A 65 -7.39 6.83 -46.56
CA PRO A 65 -8.67 6.26 -46.14
C PRO A 65 -9.68 7.37 -45.85
N SER A 66 -10.75 7.44 -46.63
CA SER A 66 -11.94 8.25 -46.34
C SER A 66 -13.01 7.42 -45.65
N ASP A 67 -13.66 8.02 -44.65
CA ASP A 67 -15.03 7.77 -44.18
C ASP A 67 -15.59 6.32 -44.19
N PHE A 68 -15.66 5.72 -43.01
CA PHE A 68 -16.74 4.79 -42.68
C PHE A 68 -17.47 5.23 -41.42
N LYS A 69 -18.77 5.50 -41.56
CA LYS A 69 -19.70 5.74 -40.46
C LYS A 69 -20.06 4.41 -39.81
N GLU A 70 -19.74 4.21 -38.54
CA GLU A 70 -20.24 3.07 -37.78
C GLU A 70 -21.58 3.43 -37.10
N THR A 71 -22.67 2.81 -37.55
CA THR A 71 -23.99 2.95 -36.92
C THR A 71 -24.20 1.84 -35.91
N ALA A 72 -24.21 2.17 -34.62
CA ALA A 72 -24.57 1.23 -33.57
C ALA A 72 -26.06 0.86 -33.66
N SER A 73 -26.35 -0.43 -33.83
CA SER A 73 -27.71 -0.97 -33.70
C SER A 73 -27.78 -1.89 -32.49
N MET A 74 -28.51 -1.46 -31.46
CA MET A 74 -28.80 -2.27 -30.27
C MET A 74 -30.03 -3.14 -30.53
N THR A 75 -29.88 -4.46 -30.47
CA THR A 75 -31.04 -5.38 -30.48
C THR A 75 -31.26 -5.96 -29.09
N ALA A 76 -32.27 -5.45 -28.40
CA ALA A 76 -32.81 -6.08 -27.19
C ALA A 76 -33.83 -7.17 -27.56
N MET A 77 -33.84 -8.28 -26.82
CA MET A 77 -34.96 -9.21 -26.78
C MET A 77 -35.15 -9.76 -25.36
N SER A 78 -36.34 -9.54 -24.79
CA SER A 78 -37.17 -10.60 -24.19
C SER A 78 -38.37 -9.98 -23.47
N THR A 79 -39.58 -10.31 -23.92
CA THR A 79 -40.85 -10.06 -23.22
C THR A 79 -41.80 -11.22 -23.48
N ALA A 80 -42.14 -12.00 -22.45
CA ALA A 80 -43.36 -12.83 -22.40
C ALA A 80 -43.64 -13.40 -20.98
N THR A 81 -44.67 -12.86 -20.34
CA THR A 81 -45.54 -13.51 -19.35
C THR A 81 -46.67 -14.29 -20.09
N ALA A 82 -47.44 -15.27 -19.56
CA ALA A 82 -47.63 -15.80 -18.20
C ALA A 82 -48.35 -17.19 -18.18
N THR A 83 -48.30 -17.87 -17.01
CA THR A 83 -49.32 -18.78 -16.38
C THR A 83 -50.02 -19.93 -17.12
N SER A 84 -49.93 -21.15 -16.58
CA SER A 84 -51.05 -21.91 -15.93
C SER A 84 -50.59 -23.29 -15.38
N THR A 85 -51.44 -24.01 -14.62
CA THR A 85 -51.06 -25.06 -13.64
C THR A 85 -51.62 -26.49 -14.00
N PRO A 86 -51.52 -27.59 -13.19
CA PRO A 86 -51.01 -28.90 -13.66
C PRO A 86 -52.06 -30.04 -13.71
N PRO A 87 -51.69 -31.33 -13.91
CA PRO A 87 -51.46 -32.20 -12.72
C PRO A 87 -50.48 -33.41 -12.84
N SER A 88 -50.02 -33.87 -11.66
CA SER A 88 -49.77 -35.28 -11.22
C SER A 88 -48.60 -36.16 -11.74
N THR A 89 -47.72 -36.55 -10.79
CA THR A 89 -47.03 -37.87 -10.57
C THR A 89 -46.04 -38.41 -11.64
N THR A 90 -44.87 -39.01 -11.32
CA THR A 90 -44.46 -39.77 -10.12
C THR A 90 -42.93 -39.71 -9.83
N ASN A 91 -42.56 -39.99 -8.57
CA ASN A 91 -41.22 -39.95 -7.94
C ASN A 91 -40.02 -40.62 -8.65
N ILE A 92 -38.85 -39.95 -8.62
CA ILE A 92 -37.55 -40.56 -8.29
C ILE A 92 -36.82 -39.65 -7.29
N LYS A 93 -36.20 -40.23 -6.24
CA LYS A 93 -35.49 -39.50 -5.18
C LYS A 93 -34.02 -39.24 -5.53
N THR A 94 -33.60 -37.98 -5.51
CA THR A 94 -32.21 -37.57 -5.30
C THR A 94 -32.14 -36.52 -4.19
N ALA A 95 -31.11 -36.59 -3.34
CA ALA A 95 -30.99 -35.75 -2.16
C ALA A 95 -30.71 -34.30 -2.56
N LYS A 96 -31.54 -33.36 -2.07
CA LYS A 96 -31.35 -31.92 -2.29
C LYS A 96 -30.18 -31.41 -1.44
N SER A 97 -29.32 -30.61 -2.06
CA SER A 97 -28.42 -29.71 -1.35
C SER A 97 -29.24 -28.69 -0.55
N THR A 98 -28.93 -28.58 0.74
CA THR A 98 -29.47 -27.51 1.59
C THR A 98 -28.86 -26.18 1.16
N PRO A 99 -29.65 -25.14 0.83
CA PRO A 99 -29.09 -23.81 0.63
C PRO A 99 -28.59 -23.27 1.97
N THR A 100 -27.33 -22.81 1.99
CA THR A 100 -26.71 -22.17 3.15
C THR A 100 -27.57 -21.00 3.62
N PRO A 101 -27.92 -20.89 4.91
CA PRO A 101 -28.70 -19.76 5.40
C PRO A 101 -27.88 -18.48 5.27
N THR A 102 -28.46 -17.44 4.66
CA THR A 102 -27.91 -16.09 4.68
C THR A 102 -27.76 -15.64 6.14
N PRO A 103 -26.56 -15.24 6.59
CA PRO A 103 -26.38 -14.77 7.97
C PRO A 103 -27.25 -13.54 8.22
N THR A 104 -28.22 -13.67 9.11
CA THR A 104 -29.04 -12.52 9.53
C THR A 104 -28.18 -11.67 10.47
N ALA A 105 -27.81 -10.48 10.02
CA ALA A 105 -26.99 -9.57 10.81
C ALA A 105 -27.74 -9.15 12.10
N THR A 106 -27.27 -9.64 13.25
CA THR A 106 -27.80 -9.27 14.58
C THR A 106 -27.21 -7.96 15.11
N ALA A 107 -26.35 -7.29 14.33
CA ALA A 107 -26.04 -5.89 14.55
C ALA A 107 -27.27 -5.03 14.20
N LYS A 108 -27.85 -4.38 15.22
CA LYS A 108 -28.88 -3.34 15.03
C LYS A 108 -28.39 -2.34 13.98
N PRO A 109 -29.10 -2.13 12.85
CA PRO A 109 -28.59 -1.28 11.79
C PRO A 109 -28.36 0.14 12.30
N THR A 110 -27.12 0.61 12.17
CA THR A 110 -26.80 2.04 12.19
C THR A 110 -27.74 2.73 11.19
N PRO A 111 -28.41 3.84 11.56
CA PRO A 111 -29.47 4.42 10.73
C PRO A 111 -28.95 4.72 9.33
N THR A 112 -29.65 4.19 8.32
CA THR A 112 -29.27 4.26 6.90
C THR A 112 -28.93 5.70 6.54
N ALA A 113 -27.68 5.94 6.16
CA ALA A 113 -27.25 7.25 5.70
C ALA A 113 -28.06 7.61 4.46
N THR A 114 -28.81 8.71 4.52
CA THR A 114 -29.43 9.29 3.33
C THR A 114 -28.45 10.31 2.77
N PRO A 115 -28.00 10.19 1.50
CA PRO A 115 -27.28 11.27 0.84
C PRO A 115 -28.05 12.58 1.03
N ASN A 116 -27.35 13.63 1.48
CA ASN A 116 -27.88 14.96 1.78
C ASN A 116 -28.88 15.10 2.96
N LYS A 117 -28.93 14.17 3.93
CA LYS A 117 -29.61 14.43 5.23
C LYS A 117 -28.74 14.13 6.46
N TYR A 118 -28.79 15.07 7.41
CA TYR A 118 -28.15 15.00 8.71
C TYR A 118 -28.92 14.05 9.65
N ASN A 119 -28.30 12.92 10.03
CA ASN A 119 -28.80 11.97 11.03
C ASN A 119 -28.19 12.21 12.42
N GLY A 120 -28.00 13.47 12.83
CA GLY A 120 -27.52 13.81 14.16
C GLY A 120 -28.63 14.33 15.07
N ASN A 121 -28.61 13.90 16.34
CA ASN A 121 -29.46 14.50 17.37
C ASN A 121 -28.97 15.90 17.75
N ILE A 122 -29.88 16.76 18.16
CA ILE A 122 -29.65 18.09 18.76
C ILE A 122 -28.95 18.06 20.14
N ASN A 123 -28.33 16.93 20.49
CA ASN A 123 -27.63 16.74 21.76
C ASN A 123 -26.13 16.97 21.56
N PHE A 124 -25.62 18.09 22.05
CA PHE A 124 -24.18 18.29 22.24
C PHE A 124 -23.64 17.14 23.10
N THR A 125 -22.76 16.30 22.54
CA THR A 125 -22.02 15.32 23.34
C THR A 125 -20.96 16.04 24.16
N THR A 126 -20.63 15.54 25.35
CA THR A 126 -19.62 16.12 26.24
C THR A 126 -18.36 16.53 25.47
N GLY A 127 -18.03 17.83 25.49
CA GLY A 127 -16.88 18.41 24.78
C GLY A 127 -17.18 19.02 23.40
N LYS A 128 -18.13 18.50 22.61
CA LYS A 128 -18.49 19.07 21.30
C LYS A 128 -19.55 20.16 21.46
N ILE A 129 -19.12 21.41 21.65
CA ILE A 129 -19.98 22.59 21.90
C ILE A 129 -20.17 23.52 20.69
N ILE A 130 -19.70 23.09 19.51
CA ILE A 130 -19.96 23.72 18.21
C ILE A 130 -20.61 22.67 17.32
N GLN A 131 -21.67 23.05 16.62
CA GLN A 131 -22.32 22.22 15.61
C GLN A 131 -22.31 22.93 14.25
N PHE A 132 -21.92 22.21 13.21
CA PHE A 132 -21.90 22.70 11.83
C PHE A 132 -23.30 22.55 11.21
N SER A 133 -23.77 23.56 10.47
CA SER A 133 -25.11 23.53 9.85
C SER A 133 -25.23 22.56 8.68
N HIS A 134 -24.10 22.05 8.19
CA HIS A 134 -23.98 21.04 7.14
C HIS A 134 -23.00 19.97 7.63
N PRO A 135 -23.26 18.68 7.41
CA PRO A 135 -22.28 17.62 7.68
C PRO A 135 -21.08 17.72 6.73
N SER A 136 -19.96 17.08 7.05
CA SER A 136 -18.91 16.85 6.04
C SER A 136 -19.42 15.94 4.92
N GLY A 137 -18.84 16.08 3.72
CA GLY A 137 -19.20 15.28 2.56
C GLY A 137 -19.22 16.06 1.25
N TYR A 138 -19.97 15.52 0.30
CA TYR A 138 -20.03 15.99 -1.09
C TYR A 138 -21.18 16.97 -1.34
N TYR A 139 -20.90 18.04 -2.08
CA TYR A 139 -21.86 19.08 -2.41
C TYR A 139 -21.74 19.50 -3.88
N ALA A 140 -22.84 19.38 -4.64
CA ALA A 140 -22.90 19.77 -6.05
C ALA A 140 -22.92 21.30 -6.27
N SER A 141 -22.94 22.11 -5.22
CA SER A 141 -22.98 23.57 -5.29
C SER A 141 -22.40 24.23 -4.04
N PRO A 142 -21.78 25.43 -4.17
CA PRO A 142 -21.35 26.24 -3.05
C PRO A 142 -22.47 26.58 -2.08
N PHE A 143 -22.12 26.79 -0.80
CA PHE A 143 -23.07 27.19 0.23
C PHE A 143 -22.39 28.04 1.32
N THR A 144 -23.19 28.61 2.23
CA THR A 144 -22.69 29.28 3.43
C THR A 144 -22.86 28.36 4.63
N LEU A 145 -21.75 27.93 5.23
CA LEU A 145 -21.75 27.17 6.47
C LEU A 145 -22.05 28.11 7.65
N LYS A 146 -23.05 27.75 8.46
CA LYS A 146 -23.33 28.38 9.75
C LYS A 146 -22.83 27.48 10.88
N LEU A 147 -22.48 28.11 12.00
CA LEU A 147 -22.13 27.44 13.26
C LEU A 147 -23.23 27.70 14.29
N ASN A 148 -23.68 26.65 14.96
CA ASN A 148 -24.52 26.71 16.16
C ASN A 148 -23.63 26.50 17.41
N TYR A 149 -23.72 27.41 18.37
CA TYR A 149 -22.90 27.48 19.57
C TYR A 149 -23.55 28.44 20.58
N ASP A 150 -23.20 28.33 21.87
CA ASP A 150 -23.60 29.29 22.91
C ASP A 150 -22.92 30.66 22.65
N PRO A 151 -23.68 31.76 22.48
CA PRO A 151 -23.14 33.09 22.16
C PRO A 151 -22.15 33.68 23.18
N SER A 152 -22.03 33.11 24.38
CA SER A 152 -21.01 33.48 25.36
C SER A 152 -19.60 32.96 25.03
N TYR A 153 -19.46 32.15 23.96
CA TYR A 153 -18.18 31.73 23.41
C TYR A 153 -17.79 32.54 22.18
N LYS A 154 -16.50 32.88 22.09
CA LYS A 154 -15.91 33.42 20.87
C LYS A 154 -15.36 32.26 20.04
N ILE A 155 -15.90 32.06 18.83
CA ILE A 155 -15.49 30.97 17.96
C ILE A 155 -14.39 31.42 17.01
N TYR A 156 -13.34 30.61 16.92
CA TYR A 156 -12.20 30.80 16.02
C TYR A 156 -12.11 29.62 15.05
N TYR A 157 -11.75 29.88 13.79
CA TYR A 157 -11.70 28.86 12.75
C TYR A 157 -10.51 29.01 11.79
N THR A 158 -10.15 27.90 11.15
CA THR A 158 -9.12 27.79 10.12
C THR A 158 -9.68 27.05 8.90
N LEU A 159 -9.00 27.22 7.76
CA LEU A 159 -9.36 26.60 6.47
C LEU A 159 -8.21 25.76 5.86
N ASN A 160 -7.21 25.41 6.68
CA ASN A 160 -5.91 24.88 6.22
C ASN A 160 -5.37 23.75 7.12
N GLY A 161 -6.27 23.03 7.80
CA GLY A 161 -5.94 21.92 8.70
C GLY A 161 -5.34 22.31 10.06
N ASN A 162 -4.83 23.53 10.26
CA ASN A 162 -4.30 23.96 11.56
C ASN A 162 -5.38 24.02 12.65
N THR A 163 -5.01 23.66 13.87
CA THR A 163 -5.80 23.86 15.09
C THR A 163 -6.10 25.35 15.29
N PRO A 164 -7.36 25.78 15.44
CA PRO A 164 -7.69 27.19 15.63
C PRO A 164 -7.23 27.72 16.99
N THR A 165 -6.51 28.84 16.97
CA THR A 165 -6.09 29.59 18.17
C THR A 165 -6.76 30.96 18.21
N THR A 166 -6.52 31.75 19.26
CA THR A 166 -7.01 33.13 19.37
C THR A 166 -6.46 34.11 18.31
N SER A 167 -5.48 33.70 17.49
CA SER A 167 -4.98 34.44 16.33
C SER A 167 -5.55 33.95 14.99
N ALA A 168 -6.41 32.94 14.99
CA ALA A 168 -7.11 32.46 13.80
C ALA A 168 -8.28 33.39 13.41
N LYS A 169 -9.01 33.06 12.34
CA LYS A 169 -10.16 33.86 11.90
C LYS A 169 -11.29 33.76 12.93
N VAL A 170 -11.84 34.90 13.35
CA VAL A 170 -13.04 34.93 14.21
C VAL A 170 -14.25 34.60 13.34
N TYR A 171 -15.09 33.66 13.77
CA TYR A 171 -16.36 33.38 13.10
C TYR A 171 -17.32 34.57 13.24
N GLN A 172 -18.04 34.88 12.16
CA GLN A 172 -19.06 35.93 12.11
C GLN A 172 -20.42 35.30 11.80
N THR A 173 -21.51 35.93 12.25
CA THR A 173 -22.90 35.48 11.98
C THR A 173 -23.23 35.38 10.48
N ALA A 174 -22.49 36.12 9.64
CA ALA A 174 -22.50 35.99 8.19
C ALA A 174 -22.18 34.56 7.70
N GLY A 175 -21.43 33.76 8.46
CA GLY A 175 -21.08 32.38 8.12
C GLY A 175 -19.71 32.24 7.43
N ILE A 176 -19.38 31.01 7.06
CA ILE A 176 -18.15 30.66 6.31
C ILE A 176 -18.57 30.27 4.89
N ALA A 177 -18.03 30.92 3.86
CA ALA A 177 -18.28 30.55 2.48
C ALA A 177 -17.57 29.23 2.14
N ILE A 178 -18.33 28.23 1.72
CA ILE A 178 -17.84 26.94 1.25
C ILE A 178 -18.02 26.91 -0.27
N ASN A 179 -16.93 27.24 -0.98
CA ASN A 179 -16.89 27.34 -2.43
C ASN A 179 -16.38 26.05 -3.08
N ASP A 180 -16.67 25.91 -4.38
CA ASP A 180 -15.87 25.05 -5.24
C ASP A 180 -14.48 25.67 -5.37
N VAL A 181 -13.46 24.92 -4.96
CA VAL A 181 -12.04 25.26 -5.08
C VAL A 181 -11.30 24.27 -5.99
N SER A 182 -12.03 23.35 -6.63
CA SER A 182 -11.46 22.43 -7.61
C SER A 182 -11.21 23.15 -8.95
N SER A 183 -10.02 23.01 -9.52
CA SER A 183 -9.65 23.68 -10.78
C SER A 183 -9.96 22.82 -12.01
N ASP A 184 -10.53 23.43 -13.05
CA ASP A 184 -10.83 22.74 -14.32
C ASP A 184 -9.58 22.28 -15.08
N THR A 185 -8.44 22.92 -14.80
CA THR A 185 -7.09 22.50 -15.24
C THR A 185 -6.62 21.23 -14.51
N GLY A 186 -7.28 20.88 -13.40
CA GLY A 186 -6.98 19.73 -12.53
C GLY A 186 -5.78 19.91 -11.61
N LYS A 187 -5.13 21.08 -11.59
CA LYS A 187 -3.90 21.33 -10.81
C LYS A 187 -4.16 21.34 -9.30
N ASP A 188 -5.38 21.68 -8.93
CA ASP A 188 -5.81 21.93 -7.56
C ASP A 188 -7.20 21.30 -7.44
N ASP A 189 -7.28 19.99 -7.27
CA ASP A 189 -8.55 19.24 -7.15
C ASP A 189 -9.07 19.26 -5.69
N ASP A 190 -8.78 20.38 -5.03
CA ASP A 190 -8.76 20.60 -3.59
C ASP A 190 -10.15 20.70 -2.96
N VAL A 191 -10.19 20.61 -1.63
CA VAL A 191 -11.42 20.58 -0.83
C VAL A 191 -11.30 21.50 0.39
N ILE A 192 -12.42 22.04 0.86
CA ILE A 192 -12.40 22.96 2.01
C ILE A 192 -12.50 22.15 3.30
N VAL A 193 -11.40 22.13 4.06
CA VAL A 193 -11.39 21.67 5.46
C VAL A 193 -11.74 22.85 6.36
N VAL A 194 -12.82 22.77 7.15
CA VAL A 194 -13.10 23.74 8.22
C VAL A 194 -12.75 23.11 9.56
N ARG A 195 -11.86 23.74 10.34
CA ARG A 195 -11.69 23.44 11.77
C ARG A 195 -12.16 24.64 12.59
N ALA A 196 -12.94 24.41 13.64
CA ALA A 196 -13.42 25.45 14.54
C ALA A 196 -13.24 25.06 16.01
N ALA A 197 -12.94 26.04 16.86
CA ALA A 197 -12.79 25.87 18.30
C ALA A 197 -13.39 27.07 19.06
N ALA A 198 -13.97 26.79 20.23
CA ALA A 198 -14.64 27.77 21.07
C ALA A 198 -13.68 28.29 22.15
N PHE A 199 -13.75 29.58 22.45
CA PHE A 199 -12.91 30.21 23.47
C PHE A 199 -13.75 31.04 24.44
N ARG A 200 -13.41 30.94 25.74
CA ARG A 200 -13.90 31.83 26.80
C ARG A 200 -12.69 32.41 27.53
N ASN A 201 -12.64 33.73 27.69
CA ASN A 201 -11.55 34.44 28.37
C ASN A 201 -10.14 34.06 27.86
N GLY A 202 -9.99 33.89 26.54
CA GLY A 202 -8.74 33.52 25.89
C GLY A 202 -8.33 32.05 25.99
N LYS A 203 -9.06 31.21 26.73
CA LYS A 203 -8.80 29.77 26.85
C LYS A 203 -9.77 28.98 25.97
N GLN A 204 -9.27 27.92 25.32
CA GLN A 204 -10.14 27.00 24.57
C GLN A 204 -11.09 26.29 25.54
N VAL A 205 -12.32 26.10 25.11
CA VAL A 205 -13.36 25.31 25.79
C VAL A 205 -13.92 24.30 24.79
N GLY A 206 -14.14 23.06 25.26
CA GLY A 206 -14.53 21.95 24.41
C GLY A 206 -13.43 21.50 23.43
N THR A 207 -13.81 20.56 22.55
CA THR A 207 -12.94 20.00 21.51
C THR A 207 -12.96 20.87 20.25
N VAL A 208 -11.91 20.76 19.45
CA VAL A 208 -11.96 21.23 18.05
C VAL A 208 -13.00 20.39 17.30
N VAL A 209 -13.79 21.02 16.44
CA VAL A 209 -14.63 20.32 15.45
C VAL A 209 -14.05 20.52 14.07
N THR A 210 -14.03 19.45 13.27
CA THR A 210 -13.46 19.41 11.92
C THR A 210 -14.52 18.88 10.95
N ALA A 211 -14.55 19.40 9.72
CA ALA A 211 -15.33 18.84 8.62
C ALA A 211 -14.69 19.18 7.28
N THR A 212 -14.61 18.18 6.40
CA THR A 212 -14.21 18.34 5.00
C THR A 212 -15.43 18.48 4.09
N TYR A 213 -15.40 19.51 3.24
CA TYR A 213 -16.43 19.79 2.26
C TYR A 213 -15.86 19.67 0.85
N ILE A 214 -16.35 18.65 0.14
CA ILE A 214 -16.01 18.38 -1.25
C ILE A 214 -17.07 19.06 -2.11
N VAL A 215 -16.84 20.34 -2.46
CA VAL A 215 -17.69 21.04 -3.43
C VAL A 215 -17.11 20.85 -4.82
N ASN A 216 -17.92 20.38 -5.77
CA ASN A 216 -17.49 20.26 -7.16
C ASN A 216 -18.69 20.50 -8.10
N ARG A 217 -18.56 21.47 -9.00
CA ARG A 217 -19.61 21.86 -9.98
C ARG A 217 -19.54 21.03 -11.27
N LYS A 218 -18.38 20.45 -11.59
CA LYS A 218 -18.13 19.66 -12.80
C LYS A 218 -18.81 18.28 -12.74
N TYR A 219 -18.89 17.71 -11.55
CA TYR A 219 -19.54 16.43 -11.29
C TYR A 219 -20.70 16.63 -10.31
N SER A 220 -21.90 16.18 -10.68
CA SER A 220 -23.08 16.33 -9.82
C SER A 220 -23.13 15.36 -8.63
N THR A 221 -22.28 14.32 -8.61
CA THR A 221 -22.28 13.26 -7.59
C THR A 221 -20.86 12.83 -7.20
N PHE A 222 -20.70 12.31 -5.98
CA PHE A 222 -19.43 11.79 -5.48
C PHE A 222 -18.89 10.66 -6.37
N THR A 223 -19.70 9.66 -6.69
CA THR A 223 -19.36 8.60 -7.67
C THR A 223 -18.98 9.19 -9.03
N GLY A 224 -19.67 10.25 -9.46
CA GLY A 224 -19.34 11.01 -10.66
C GLY A 224 -17.94 11.62 -10.59
N ARG A 225 -17.53 12.21 -9.47
CA ARG A 225 -16.17 12.74 -9.27
C ARG A 225 -15.13 11.62 -9.18
N TYR A 226 -15.30 10.64 -8.29
CA TYR A 226 -14.25 9.70 -7.85
C TYR A 226 -14.32 8.29 -8.44
N ASN A 227 -15.26 7.97 -9.34
CA ASN A 227 -15.35 6.64 -9.99
C ASN A 227 -15.45 5.46 -8.99
N ASN A 228 -16.21 5.63 -7.90
CA ASN A 228 -16.33 4.70 -6.78
C ASN A 228 -15.04 4.48 -5.96
N LEU A 229 -14.02 5.33 -6.09
CA LEU A 229 -12.95 5.40 -5.09
C LEU A 229 -13.47 6.05 -3.80
N ALA A 230 -13.10 5.48 -2.66
CA ALA A 230 -13.33 6.12 -1.37
C ALA A 230 -12.34 7.28 -1.15
N VAL A 231 -12.68 8.22 -0.28
CA VAL A 231 -11.86 9.40 0.02
C VAL A 231 -11.47 9.42 1.49
N ILE A 232 -10.20 9.67 1.79
CA ILE A 232 -9.70 9.97 3.13
C ILE A 232 -9.24 11.43 3.17
N SER A 233 -9.77 12.20 4.11
CA SER A 233 -9.30 13.55 4.40
C SER A 233 -8.56 13.57 5.72
N ILE A 234 -7.36 14.15 5.72
CA ILE A 234 -6.46 14.24 6.86
C ILE A 234 -6.27 15.73 7.20
N SER A 235 -6.53 16.10 8.45
CA SER A 235 -6.40 17.48 8.93
C SER A 235 -5.46 17.56 10.13
N THR A 236 -4.35 18.25 9.98
CA THR A 236 -3.29 18.36 11.00
C THR A 236 -2.64 19.74 10.98
N ASP A 237 -2.00 20.13 12.08
CA ASP A 237 -1.17 21.33 12.10
C ASP A 237 -0.04 21.22 11.08
N LYS A 238 0.22 22.30 10.33
CA LYS A 238 1.28 22.36 9.31
C LYS A 238 2.66 22.03 9.90
N THR A 239 2.88 22.31 11.17
CA THR A 239 4.10 21.97 11.93
C THR A 239 4.28 20.46 12.13
N ASN A 240 3.21 19.68 12.20
CA ASN A 240 3.29 18.21 12.25
C ASN A 240 3.76 17.61 10.92
N LEU A 241 3.62 18.34 9.81
CA LEU A 241 4.11 17.93 8.49
C LEU A 241 5.51 18.50 8.23
N TYR A 242 5.66 19.82 8.34
CA TYR A 242 6.81 20.60 7.86
C TYR A 242 7.52 21.43 8.95
N GLY A 243 7.22 21.21 10.23
CA GLY A 243 7.94 21.84 11.34
C GLY A 243 9.30 21.17 11.59
N SER A 244 10.03 21.64 12.62
CA SER A 244 11.30 21.02 13.05
C SER A 244 11.17 19.54 13.37
N ASN A 245 10.01 19.14 13.92
CA ASN A 245 9.67 17.76 14.27
C ASN A 245 8.58 17.22 13.31
N GLY A 246 8.43 17.81 12.13
CA GLY A 246 7.40 17.43 11.15
C GLY A 246 7.74 16.10 10.46
N ILE A 247 6.73 15.27 10.18
CA ILE A 247 6.93 13.93 9.62
C ILE A 247 7.39 13.92 8.16
N PHE A 248 7.17 15.02 7.42
CA PHE A 248 7.69 15.17 6.05
C PHE A 248 9.07 15.84 6.05
N THR A 249 9.39 16.68 7.04
CA THR A 249 10.76 17.17 7.29
C THR A 249 11.69 16.03 7.71
N ASN A 250 11.24 15.18 8.64
CA ASN A 250 12.04 14.11 9.25
C ASN A 250 11.54 12.73 8.79
N TYR A 251 11.39 12.54 7.47
CA TYR A 251 10.79 11.33 6.88
C TYR A 251 11.57 10.03 7.16
N THR A 252 12.81 10.11 7.67
CA THR A 252 13.61 8.97 8.12
C THR A 252 13.29 8.52 9.55
N GLU A 253 12.58 9.32 10.34
CA GLU A 253 12.07 8.93 11.66
C GLU A 253 11.02 7.82 11.56
N HIS A 254 10.90 7.02 12.61
CA HIS A 254 10.00 5.88 12.69
C HIS A 254 9.61 5.59 14.15
N GLY A 255 8.70 4.62 14.36
CA GLY A 255 8.24 4.26 15.69
C GLY A 255 7.18 5.21 16.25
N ARG A 256 6.93 5.16 17.56
CA ARG A 256 5.87 5.96 18.20
C ARG A 256 6.24 7.44 18.33
N GLU A 257 7.52 7.74 18.52
CA GLU A 257 8.00 9.12 18.69
C GLU A 257 7.90 9.97 17.41
N SER A 258 7.74 9.35 16.23
CA SER A 258 7.48 10.06 14.97
C SER A 258 5.98 10.25 14.67
N GLU A 259 5.09 9.79 15.55
CA GLU A 259 3.64 9.92 15.41
C GLU A 259 3.17 11.33 15.78
N ARG A 260 2.27 11.90 14.97
CA ARG A 260 1.70 13.25 15.19
C ARG A 260 0.16 13.19 15.16
N PRO A 261 -0.54 14.02 15.94
CA PRO A 261 -2.00 14.05 15.95
C PRO A 261 -2.55 14.58 14.63
N ALA A 262 -3.58 13.92 14.11
CA ALA A 262 -4.33 14.32 12.93
C ALA A 262 -5.81 13.93 13.07
N HIS A 263 -6.71 14.74 12.54
CA HIS A 263 -8.12 14.39 12.38
C HIS A 263 -8.33 13.69 11.05
N ILE A 264 -8.99 12.52 11.06
CA ILE A 264 -9.19 11.66 9.89
C ILE A 264 -10.69 11.55 9.61
N GLU A 265 -11.11 11.91 8.39
CA GLU A 265 -12.46 11.68 7.88
C GLU A 265 -12.41 10.69 6.71
N PHE A 266 -13.32 9.72 6.71
CA PHE A 266 -13.46 8.70 5.67
C PHE A 266 -14.83 8.83 5.00
N PHE A 267 -14.83 8.95 3.67
CA PHE A 267 -16.01 8.94 2.82
C PHE A 267 -15.97 7.68 1.95
N ASP A 268 -17.01 6.84 2.04
CA ASP A 268 -17.07 5.58 1.29
C ASP A 268 -17.31 5.83 -0.21
N SER A 269 -17.27 4.77 -1.02
CA SER A 269 -17.30 4.80 -2.49
C SER A 269 -18.57 5.42 -3.10
N ASP A 270 -19.66 5.51 -2.33
CA ASP A 270 -20.94 6.16 -2.68
C ASP A 270 -21.01 7.64 -2.23
N GLY A 271 -20.03 8.11 -1.45
CA GLY A 271 -19.98 9.44 -0.84
C GLY A 271 -20.55 9.50 0.59
N THR A 272 -20.95 8.37 1.18
CA THR A 272 -21.37 8.30 2.58
C THR A 272 -20.20 8.68 3.50
N ALA A 273 -20.39 9.69 4.35
CA ALA A 273 -19.44 10.04 5.42
C ALA A 273 -19.43 8.92 6.48
N GLY A 274 -18.53 7.95 6.31
CA GLY A 274 -18.54 6.69 7.03
C GLY A 274 -17.92 6.78 8.42
N TYR A 275 -16.83 7.54 8.58
CA TYR A 275 -16.12 7.63 9.86
C TYR A 275 -15.37 8.96 10.04
N SER A 276 -15.26 9.42 11.29
CA SER A 276 -14.49 10.62 11.69
C SER A 276 -13.88 10.36 13.06
N ILE A 277 -12.57 10.61 13.22
CA ILE A 277 -11.80 10.31 14.44
C ILE A 277 -10.53 11.16 14.54
N ASP A 278 -10.12 11.51 15.76
CA ASP A 278 -8.77 12.03 16.02
C ASP A 278 -7.80 10.86 16.24
N ALA A 279 -6.70 10.82 15.48
CA ALA A 279 -5.80 9.67 15.38
C ALA A 279 -4.33 10.10 15.26
N GLY A 280 -3.43 9.13 15.38
CA GLY A 280 -2.00 9.29 15.11
C GLY A 280 -1.70 9.09 13.64
N MET A 281 -0.81 9.91 13.08
CA MET A 281 -0.26 9.76 11.73
C MET A 281 1.27 9.79 11.77
N ARG A 282 1.90 8.92 10.99
CA ARG A 282 3.34 8.95 10.72
C ARG A 282 3.68 8.44 9.33
N VAL A 283 4.86 8.77 8.82
CA VAL A 283 5.39 8.20 7.58
C VAL A 283 5.66 6.70 7.76
N TYR A 284 5.39 5.91 6.72
CA TYR A 284 5.55 4.46 6.67
C TYR A 284 6.54 4.04 5.56
N GLY A 285 7.26 2.94 5.77
CA GLY A 285 8.15 2.32 4.77
C GLY A 285 9.64 2.38 5.15
N GLY A 286 10.49 1.99 4.20
CA GLY A 286 11.96 2.05 4.29
C GLY A 286 12.51 3.18 3.41
N THR A 287 13.19 2.82 2.32
CA THR A 287 13.76 3.73 1.31
C THR A 287 12.72 4.62 0.64
N SER A 288 11.51 4.09 0.37
CA SER A 288 10.41 4.83 -0.27
C SER A 288 9.89 6.02 0.54
N ARG A 289 10.34 6.21 1.77
CA ARG A 289 10.10 7.43 2.56
C ARG A 289 10.81 8.66 1.98
N ALA A 290 11.83 8.49 1.15
CA ALA A 290 12.41 9.58 0.37
C ALA A 290 11.48 10.08 -0.75
N ASN A 291 10.56 9.23 -1.26
CA ASN A 291 9.72 9.55 -2.41
C ASN A 291 8.84 10.80 -2.19
N PRO A 292 8.48 11.52 -3.26
CA PRO A 292 7.55 12.64 -3.22
C PRO A 292 6.24 12.40 -2.45
N GLN A 293 5.47 11.41 -2.88
CA GLN A 293 4.26 10.97 -2.20
C GLN A 293 4.66 9.97 -1.11
N LYS A 294 4.65 10.41 0.16
CA LYS A 294 5.01 9.56 1.30
C LYS A 294 3.91 8.52 1.56
N SER A 295 4.29 7.28 1.87
CA SER A 295 3.33 6.34 2.49
C SER A 295 3.07 6.76 3.95
N LEU A 296 1.85 6.55 4.44
CA LEU A 296 1.43 6.94 5.80
C LEU A 296 0.86 5.73 6.56
N LYS A 297 1.16 5.62 7.85
CA LYS A 297 0.41 4.75 8.79
C LYS A 297 -0.50 5.64 9.62
N LEU A 298 -1.80 5.32 9.64
CA LEU A 298 -2.79 5.96 10.50
C LEU A 298 -3.13 5.01 11.66
N VAL A 299 -3.20 5.53 12.90
CA VAL A 299 -3.31 4.73 14.13
C VAL A 299 -4.36 5.31 15.06
N ALA A 300 -5.41 4.54 15.36
CA ALA A 300 -6.43 4.94 16.33
C ALA A 300 -5.94 4.61 17.75
N ARG A 301 -6.07 5.57 18.68
CA ARG A 301 -5.66 5.41 20.07
C ARG A 301 -6.47 6.31 21.00
N LYS A 302 -6.67 5.85 22.23
CA LYS A 302 -7.30 6.64 23.31
C LYS A 302 -6.55 7.92 23.70
N GLU A 303 -5.27 8.06 23.29
CA GLU A 303 -4.52 9.30 23.51
C GLU A 303 -4.85 10.41 22.52
N TYR A 304 -5.48 10.08 21.39
CA TYR A 304 -5.97 11.05 20.39
C TYR A 304 -7.49 11.23 20.46
N ASP A 305 -8.24 10.14 20.61
CA ASP A 305 -9.69 10.15 20.84
C ASP A 305 -10.00 9.29 22.09
N PRO A 306 -10.23 9.91 23.27
CA PRO A 306 -10.49 9.17 24.52
C PRO A 306 -11.68 8.20 24.46
N ASP A 307 -12.67 8.47 23.60
CA ASP A 307 -13.87 7.66 23.43
C ASP A 307 -13.64 6.51 22.40
N ASN A 308 -12.63 6.63 21.53
CA ASN A 308 -12.35 5.69 20.44
C ASN A 308 -10.89 5.22 20.38
N GLY A 309 -10.64 3.98 20.81
CA GLY A 309 -9.34 3.31 20.67
C GLY A 309 -9.13 2.53 19.36
N LYS A 310 -10.08 2.55 18.41
CA LYS A 310 -10.03 1.83 17.11
C LYS A 310 -10.83 2.62 16.07
N PHE A 311 -10.47 2.52 14.79
CA PHE A 311 -11.28 2.94 13.65
C PHE A 311 -12.47 1.98 13.50
N LYS A 312 -13.65 2.28 14.06
CA LYS A 312 -14.83 1.40 14.07
C LYS A 312 -15.61 1.49 12.74
N TYR A 313 -14.98 1.14 11.63
CA TYR A 313 -15.58 1.12 10.30
C TYR A 313 -14.98 -0.01 9.43
N PRO A 314 -15.74 -0.68 8.55
CA PRO A 314 -15.23 -1.66 7.58
C PRO A 314 -14.48 -0.97 6.43
N MET A 315 -13.31 -0.41 6.75
CA MET A 315 -12.46 0.37 5.82
C MET A 315 -12.16 -0.39 4.52
N ILE A 316 -11.96 -1.71 4.60
CA ILE A 316 -11.80 -2.59 3.43
C ILE A 316 -13.00 -3.54 3.36
N ALA A 317 -13.95 -3.20 2.49
CA ALA A 317 -15.21 -3.92 2.33
C ALA A 317 -15.01 -5.41 1.99
N GLY A 318 -15.70 -6.29 2.72
CA GLY A 318 -15.64 -7.74 2.53
C GLY A 318 -14.40 -8.43 3.10
N SER A 319 -13.52 -7.73 3.82
CA SER A 319 -12.43 -8.37 4.57
C SER A 319 -12.99 -9.25 5.70
N GLN A 320 -12.40 -10.43 5.89
CA GLN A 320 -12.84 -11.44 6.85
C GLN A 320 -11.67 -11.99 7.68
N ASN A 321 -11.96 -12.43 8.90
CA ASN A 321 -11.04 -13.22 9.73
C ASN A 321 -11.12 -14.72 9.40
N LEU A 322 -10.30 -15.56 10.06
CA LEU A 322 -10.29 -17.01 9.86
C LEU A 322 -11.63 -17.71 10.17
N SER A 323 -12.48 -17.14 11.03
CA SER A 323 -13.84 -17.62 11.30
C SER A 323 -14.87 -17.20 10.24
N GLY A 324 -14.48 -16.38 9.25
CA GLY A 324 -15.37 -15.85 8.21
C GLY A 324 -16.20 -14.65 8.68
N GLU A 325 -15.91 -14.09 9.85
CA GLU A 325 -16.57 -12.89 10.37
C GLU A 325 -16.03 -11.64 9.67
N LEU A 326 -16.89 -10.69 9.37
CA LEU A 326 -16.50 -9.44 8.72
C LEU A 326 -15.66 -8.57 9.64
N ILE A 327 -14.57 -8.03 9.10
CA ILE A 327 -13.71 -7.07 9.78
C ILE A 327 -14.32 -5.67 9.64
N ASP A 328 -14.77 -5.12 10.76
CA ASP A 328 -15.51 -3.85 10.87
C ASP A 328 -14.80 -2.79 11.74
N ARG A 329 -13.56 -3.06 12.18
CA ARG A 329 -12.78 -2.15 13.03
C ARG A 329 -11.28 -2.34 12.84
N TYR A 330 -10.46 -1.30 13.02
CA TYR A 330 -9.00 -1.40 12.86
C TYR A 330 -8.25 -0.60 13.93
N ASP A 331 -7.12 -1.09 14.43
CA ASP A 331 -6.20 -0.30 15.28
C ASP A 331 -5.31 0.62 14.42
N SER A 332 -4.91 0.14 13.24
CA SER A 332 -4.18 0.93 12.25
C SER A 332 -4.34 0.38 10.84
N PHE A 333 -4.10 1.24 9.86
CA PHE A 333 -3.99 0.88 8.44
C PHE A 333 -2.92 1.73 7.75
N ILE A 334 -2.49 1.28 6.56
CA ILE A 334 -1.45 1.93 5.77
C ILE A 334 -2.06 2.54 4.52
N LEU A 335 -1.75 3.80 4.24
CA LEU A 335 -1.90 4.45 2.95
C LEU A 335 -0.57 4.27 2.21
N ARG A 336 -0.47 3.24 1.36
CA ARG A 336 0.76 2.90 0.62
C ARG A 336 0.84 3.63 -0.72
N ALA A 337 1.95 4.35 -0.94
CA ALA A 337 2.26 5.10 -2.15
C ALA A 337 3.11 4.27 -3.16
N GLY A 338 2.69 3.04 -3.46
CA GLY A 338 3.28 2.20 -4.51
C GLY A 338 4.67 1.57 -4.27
N GLY A 339 5.45 1.99 -3.27
CA GLY A 339 6.75 1.38 -2.97
C GLY A 339 7.79 1.63 -4.07
N ASN A 340 8.41 0.57 -4.63
CA ASN A 340 9.24 0.69 -5.82
C ASN A 340 8.42 0.90 -7.09
N ASP A 341 7.16 0.43 -7.12
CA ASP A 341 6.17 0.59 -8.20
C ASP A 341 5.42 1.94 -8.13
N ASN A 342 5.96 2.92 -7.40
CA ASN A 342 5.38 4.26 -7.27
C ASN A 342 5.45 5.06 -8.60
N LEU A 343 4.52 6.00 -8.83
CA LEU A 343 4.44 6.73 -10.10
C LEU A 343 5.64 7.67 -10.40
N PHE A 344 6.49 7.97 -9.41
CA PHE A 344 7.70 8.79 -9.60
C PHE A 344 8.90 7.97 -10.10
N GLY A 345 8.80 6.64 -10.14
CA GLY A 345 9.85 5.74 -10.67
C GLY A 345 9.91 5.64 -12.20
N GLY A 346 9.11 6.44 -12.92
CA GLY A 346 9.13 6.56 -14.38
C GLY A 346 8.28 5.51 -15.12
N GLY A 347 8.47 5.48 -16.44
CA GLY A 347 7.61 4.79 -17.43
C GLY A 347 7.05 3.42 -17.03
N ARG A 348 7.86 2.54 -16.42
CA ARG A 348 7.53 1.12 -16.14
C ARG A 348 6.61 0.87 -14.94
N ASN A 349 6.30 1.91 -14.16
CA ASN A 349 5.62 1.75 -12.88
C ASN A 349 4.09 1.89 -13.01
N THR A 350 3.37 1.02 -12.31
CA THR A 350 1.92 0.86 -12.43
C THR A 350 1.14 1.28 -11.19
N PHE A 351 1.80 1.33 -10.02
CA PHE A 351 1.21 1.45 -8.68
C PHE A 351 0.37 0.24 -8.21
N LEU A 352 0.30 -0.83 -9.02
CA LEU A 352 -0.60 -1.96 -8.80
C LEU A 352 0.09 -3.23 -8.28
N ARG A 353 1.39 -3.44 -8.51
CA ARG A 353 2.02 -4.78 -8.40
C ARG A 353 1.81 -5.46 -7.04
N ASP A 354 2.14 -4.76 -5.96
CA ASP A 354 1.93 -5.23 -4.59
C ASP A 354 0.45 -5.52 -4.28
N ALA A 355 -0.45 -4.62 -4.68
CA ALA A 355 -1.90 -4.79 -4.48
C ALA A 355 -2.47 -5.97 -5.29
N LEU A 356 -2.03 -6.14 -6.54
CA LEU A 356 -2.40 -7.22 -7.45
C LEU A 356 -2.03 -8.58 -6.86
N ILE A 357 -0.75 -8.77 -6.51
CA ILE A 357 -0.24 -10.05 -6.03
C ILE A 357 -0.90 -10.43 -4.72
N HIS A 358 -1.07 -9.49 -3.79
CA HIS A 358 -1.80 -9.72 -2.56
C HIS A 358 -3.29 -10.01 -2.78
N SER A 359 -3.96 -9.37 -3.76
CA SER A 359 -5.39 -9.60 -4.07
C SER A 359 -5.65 -10.93 -4.79
N LEU A 360 -4.65 -11.47 -5.47
CA LEU A 360 -4.67 -12.84 -6.01
C LEU A 360 -4.33 -13.86 -4.91
N ALA A 361 -3.30 -13.57 -4.11
CA ALA A 361 -2.82 -14.44 -3.04
C ALA A 361 -3.85 -14.62 -1.93
N GLY A 362 -4.56 -13.57 -1.50
CA GLY A 362 -5.54 -13.61 -0.42
C GLY A 362 -6.80 -14.46 -0.71
N LYS A 363 -6.91 -15.05 -1.90
CA LYS A 363 -7.91 -16.08 -2.24
C LYS A 363 -7.46 -17.50 -1.88
N ILE A 364 -6.20 -17.69 -1.52
CA ILE A 364 -5.61 -18.97 -1.12
C ILE A 364 -5.74 -19.10 0.41
N SER A 365 -6.20 -20.25 0.89
CA SER A 365 -6.24 -20.53 2.34
C SER A 365 -4.84 -20.58 2.95
N ASN A 366 -4.70 -20.26 4.24
CA ASN A 366 -3.45 -20.43 5.00
C ASN A 366 -2.25 -19.60 4.52
N ILE A 367 -2.49 -18.50 3.79
CA ILE A 367 -1.48 -17.48 3.48
C ILE A 367 -1.80 -16.18 4.21
N VAL A 368 -0.79 -15.46 4.68
CA VAL A 368 -0.95 -14.11 5.23
C VAL A 368 -0.73 -13.10 4.12
N SER A 369 -1.72 -12.24 3.87
CA SER A 369 -1.73 -11.23 2.81
C SER A 369 -2.44 -9.94 3.24
N GLN A 370 -1.99 -8.79 2.75
CA GLN A 370 -2.66 -7.50 2.94
C GLN A 370 -3.87 -7.37 2.03
N ALA A 371 -5.04 -7.07 2.57
CA ALA A 371 -6.21 -6.64 1.80
C ALA A 371 -5.98 -5.25 1.17
N TYR A 372 -6.81 -4.89 0.20
CA TYR A 372 -6.60 -3.74 -0.67
C TYR A 372 -7.89 -2.94 -0.89
N ARG A 373 -7.79 -1.62 -0.80
CA ARG A 373 -8.78 -0.69 -1.36
C ARG A 373 -8.08 0.53 -1.98
N PRO A 374 -8.38 0.93 -3.22
CA PRO A 374 -7.89 2.20 -3.76
C PRO A 374 -8.67 3.36 -3.13
N VAL A 375 -7.95 4.40 -2.71
CA VAL A 375 -8.54 5.61 -2.09
C VAL A 375 -7.87 6.87 -2.63
N VAL A 376 -8.62 7.97 -2.69
CA VAL A 376 -8.06 9.32 -2.87
C VAL A 376 -7.77 9.91 -1.49
N VAL A 377 -6.63 10.59 -1.34
CA VAL A 377 -6.22 11.21 -0.08
C VAL A 377 -6.13 12.73 -0.22
N TYR A 378 -6.67 13.45 0.76
CA TYR A 378 -6.49 14.88 0.95
C TYR A 378 -5.71 15.15 2.24
N ILE A 379 -4.78 16.11 2.22
CA ILE A 379 -4.07 16.57 3.43
C ILE A 379 -4.25 18.08 3.56
N ASN A 380 -4.88 18.52 4.65
CA ASN A 380 -5.19 19.91 4.96
C ASN A 380 -6.00 20.64 3.86
N GLY A 381 -6.84 19.89 3.14
CA GLY A 381 -7.63 20.35 2.00
C GLY A 381 -6.97 20.13 0.63
N ASN A 382 -5.65 19.96 0.58
CA ASN A 382 -4.92 19.80 -0.67
C ASN A 382 -5.01 18.35 -1.18
N TYR A 383 -5.23 18.15 -2.47
CA TYR A 383 -5.22 16.83 -3.11
C TYR A 383 -3.83 16.20 -3.03
N PHE A 384 -3.73 15.00 -2.45
CA PHE A 384 -2.46 14.30 -2.20
C PHE A 384 -2.31 13.00 -3.01
N GLY A 385 -3.21 12.78 -3.99
CA GLY A 385 -3.16 11.66 -4.92
C GLY A 385 -3.93 10.41 -4.49
N VAL A 386 -3.86 9.39 -5.34
CA VAL A 386 -4.38 8.05 -5.06
C VAL A 386 -3.39 7.29 -4.18
N TYR A 387 -3.93 6.49 -3.28
CA TYR A 387 -3.21 5.58 -2.40
C TYR A 387 -3.83 4.19 -2.40
N ASN A 388 -3.00 3.19 -2.14
CA ASN A 388 -3.46 1.85 -1.83
C ASN A 388 -3.68 1.78 -0.30
N LEU A 389 -4.94 1.75 0.15
CA LEU A 389 -5.29 1.44 1.54
C LEU A 389 -5.04 -0.06 1.78
N ARG A 390 -4.25 -0.38 2.83
CA ARG A 390 -3.81 -1.74 3.17
C ARG A 390 -4.00 -2.00 4.66
N ASP A 391 -4.23 -3.26 5.02
CA ASP A 391 -4.02 -3.73 6.39
C ASP A 391 -2.55 -3.53 6.80
N ASP A 392 -2.29 -3.27 8.08
CA ASP A 392 -0.93 -3.34 8.63
C ASP A 392 -0.71 -4.70 9.30
N ILE A 393 0.15 -5.57 8.75
CA ILE A 393 0.37 -6.94 9.23
C ILE A 393 1.21 -6.97 10.53
N ASP A 394 0.80 -6.23 11.55
CA ASP A 394 1.38 -6.27 12.89
C ASP A 394 0.60 -7.20 13.84
N LYS A 395 0.90 -7.17 15.13
CA LYS A 395 0.20 -8.00 16.13
C LYS A 395 -1.31 -7.75 16.21
N ASN A 396 -1.79 -6.56 15.82
CA ASN A 396 -3.22 -6.24 15.79
C ASN A 396 -3.91 -6.91 14.59
N TYR A 397 -3.21 -7.06 13.45
CA TYR A 397 -3.69 -7.90 12.34
C TYR A 397 -3.79 -9.37 12.75
N LEU A 398 -2.84 -9.88 13.55
CA LEU A 398 -2.94 -11.26 14.08
C LEU A 398 -4.11 -11.40 15.07
N GLU A 399 -4.31 -10.45 15.98
CA GLU A 399 -5.51 -10.38 16.85
C GLU A 399 -6.81 -10.39 16.02
N GLN A 400 -6.85 -9.61 14.95
CA GLN A 400 -8.01 -9.44 14.09
C GLN A 400 -8.31 -10.61 13.18
N HIS A 401 -7.33 -11.05 12.39
CA HIS A 401 -7.53 -12.07 11.35
C HIS A 401 -7.40 -13.49 11.91
N TYR A 402 -6.55 -13.71 12.92
CA TYR A 402 -6.24 -15.03 13.47
C TYR A 402 -6.86 -15.28 14.86
N GLY A 403 -7.45 -14.26 15.50
CA GLY A 403 -8.08 -14.39 16.82
C GLY A 403 -7.08 -14.68 17.96
N VAL A 404 -5.78 -14.40 17.75
CA VAL A 404 -4.73 -14.66 18.74
C VAL A 404 -4.43 -13.40 19.57
N PRO A 405 -4.32 -13.49 20.91
CA PRO A 405 -3.98 -12.31 21.73
C PRO A 405 -2.68 -11.65 21.27
N LYS A 406 -2.71 -10.32 21.06
CA LYS A 406 -1.56 -9.58 20.50
C LYS A 406 -0.30 -9.55 21.37
N ASN A 407 -0.40 -9.96 22.63
CA ASN A 407 0.72 -10.15 23.56
C ASN A 407 1.24 -11.60 23.60
N GLU A 408 0.62 -12.51 22.85
CA GLU A 408 0.95 -13.94 22.75
C GLU A 408 1.40 -14.30 21.32
N VAL A 409 2.05 -13.36 20.64
CA VAL A 409 2.65 -13.59 19.32
C VAL A 409 4.12 -13.16 19.32
N ALA A 410 4.95 -13.92 18.61
CA ALA A 410 6.27 -13.47 18.20
C ALA A 410 6.24 -13.13 16.71
N ILE A 411 6.86 -12.02 16.31
CA ILE A 411 6.99 -11.58 14.92
C ILE A 411 8.47 -11.29 14.64
N VAL A 412 9.04 -12.00 13.66
CA VAL A 412 10.41 -11.83 13.20
C VAL A 412 10.40 -11.23 11.79
N THR A 413 11.27 -10.26 11.55
CA THR A 413 11.50 -9.63 10.25
C THR A 413 12.96 -9.85 9.84
N TYR A 414 13.23 -10.08 8.55
CA TYR A 414 14.59 -9.99 7.97
C TYR A 414 14.64 -8.84 6.97
N GLY A 415 15.67 -8.00 7.08
CA GLY A 415 15.84 -6.85 6.21
C GLY A 415 17.13 -6.09 6.47
N HIS A 416 17.16 -4.85 6.00
CA HIS A 416 18.34 -3.99 5.98
C HIS A 416 18.12 -2.69 6.77
N GLU A 417 19.11 -2.31 7.58
CA GLU A 417 19.16 -0.99 8.22
C GLU A 417 20.63 -0.56 8.37
N ASN A 418 20.91 0.73 8.11
CA ASN A 418 22.24 1.34 8.29
C ASN A 418 23.40 0.55 7.64
N GLY A 419 23.17 -0.04 6.47
CA GLY A 419 24.18 -0.82 5.74
C GLY A 419 24.21 -2.32 6.06
N ASN A 420 23.53 -2.76 7.13
CA ASN A 420 23.63 -4.14 7.63
C ASN A 420 22.35 -4.94 7.39
N TRP A 421 22.51 -6.21 7.05
CA TRP A 421 21.42 -7.20 6.97
C TRP A 421 21.30 -7.95 8.29
N PHE A 422 20.09 -8.03 8.85
CA PHE A 422 19.85 -8.71 10.13
C PHE A 422 18.42 -9.19 10.29
N TYR A 423 18.25 -10.21 11.16
CA TYR A 423 16.96 -10.59 11.69
C TYR A 423 16.63 -9.72 12.91
N LYS A 424 15.39 -9.26 13.00
CA LYS A 424 14.86 -8.44 14.08
C LYS A 424 13.62 -9.10 14.67
N ILE A 425 13.50 -9.06 16.00
CA ILE A 425 12.25 -9.34 16.70
C ILE A 425 11.43 -8.04 16.78
N ASP A 426 10.26 -8.01 16.13
CA ASP A 426 9.32 -6.88 16.20
C ASP A 426 8.37 -7.03 17.39
N GLU A 427 8.01 -8.28 17.72
CA GLU A 427 7.15 -8.66 18.85
C GLU A 427 7.64 -10.01 19.38
N GLY A 428 7.52 -10.28 20.69
CA GLY A 428 8.05 -11.48 21.34
C GLY A 428 9.43 -11.26 21.99
N THR A 429 10.18 -12.34 22.20
CA THR A 429 11.45 -12.32 22.95
C THR A 429 12.67 -12.65 22.07
N GLU A 430 13.87 -12.35 22.57
CA GLU A 430 15.13 -12.80 21.95
C GLU A 430 15.23 -14.35 21.88
N SER A 431 14.56 -15.07 22.79
CA SER A 431 14.45 -16.53 22.70
C SER A 431 13.61 -16.97 21.51
N ASP A 432 12.60 -16.19 21.11
CA ASP A 432 11.78 -16.46 19.93
C ASP A 432 12.57 -16.18 18.63
N LEU A 433 13.37 -15.11 18.61
CA LEU A 433 14.26 -14.80 17.50
C LEU A 433 15.27 -15.93 17.25
N ASN A 434 15.90 -16.42 18.32
CA ASN A 434 16.83 -17.54 18.23
C ASN A 434 16.12 -18.86 17.90
N ASN A 435 14.88 -19.08 18.37
CA ASN A 435 14.06 -20.22 17.96
C ASN A 435 13.75 -20.21 16.44
N TYR A 436 13.41 -19.07 15.86
CA TYR A 436 13.19 -18.92 14.42
C TYR A 436 14.46 -19.22 13.60
N LYS A 437 15.60 -18.61 13.98
CA LYS A 437 16.89 -18.82 13.30
C LYS A 437 17.34 -20.28 13.40
N ASN A 438 17.22 -20.88 14.59
CA ASN A 438 17.57 -22.28 14.81
C ASN A 438 16.66 -23.22 14.01
N MET A 439 15.36 -22.93 13.87
CA MET A 439 14.47 -23.70 13.00
C MET A 439 14.96 -23.68 11.54
N LEU A 440 15.17 -22.50 10.95
CA LEU A 440 15.61 -22.38 9.56
C LEU A 440 16.94 -23.08 9.32
N SER A 441 17.94 -22.78 10.17
CA SER A 441 19.27 -23.36 10.08
C SER A 441 19.25 -24.88 10.28
N TRP A 442 18.44 -25.40 11.22
CA TRP A 442 18.31 -26.84 11.43
C TRP A 442 17.65 -27.55 10.25
N ILE A 443 16.58 -26.99 9.67
CA ILE A 443 15.92 -27.57 8.48
C ILE A 443 16.87 -27.57 7.27
N ALA A 444 17.59 -26.46 7.04
CA ALA A 444 18.54 -26.35 5.94
C ALA A 444 19.70 -27.36 6.05
N ASN A 445 20.25 -27.55 7.26
CA ASN A 445 21.43 -28.38 7.50
C ASN A 445 21.14 -29.87 7.78
N ASN A 446 19.86 -30.28 7.87
CA ASN A 446 19.48 -31.69 8.08
C ASN A 446 18.78 -32.29 6.86
N ASN A 447 18.99 -33.59 6.61
CA ASN A 447 18.34 -34.28 5.50
C ASN A 447 16.83 -34.51 5.78
N MET A 448 15.95 -33.74 5.14
CA MET A 448 14.49 -33.89 5.28
C MET A 448 13.89 -35.08 4.50
N ALA A 449 14.68 -35.83 3.71
CA ALA A 449 14.23 -37.13 3.21
C ALA A 449 14.05 -38.16 4.34
N SER A 450 14.68 -37.94 5.51
CA SER A 450 14.39 -38.70 6.74
C SER A 450 13.02 -38.31 7.29
N SER A 451 12.14 -39.31 7.48
CA SER A 451 10.82 -39.11 8.08
C SER A 451 10.89 -38.53 9.49
N THR A 452 11.86 -38.96 10.31
CA THR A 452 12.11 -38.40 11.65
C THR A 452 12.44 -36.91 11.59
N ASN A 453 13.31 -36.51 10.66
CA ASN A 453 13.69 -35.11 10.51
C ASN A 453 12.53 -34.25 10.00
N TYR A 454 11.83 -34.73 8.98
CA TYR A 454 10.66 -34.05 8.43
C TYR A 454 9.55 -33.89 9.48
N ASN A 455 9.25 -34.94 10.25
CA ASN A 455 8.26 -34.89 11.32
C ASN A 455 8.65 -33.93 12.46
N ASN A 456 9.94 -33.67 12.67
CA ASN A 456 10.39 -32.63 13.59
C ASN A 456 10.28 -31.23 12.98
N ALA A 457 10.59 -31.05 11.69
CA ALA A 457 10.35 -29.80 10.98
C ALA A 457 8.87 -29.39 10.99
N CYS A 458 7.96 -30.35 10.79
CA CYS A 458 6.50 -30.16 10.85
C CYS A 458 5.96 -29.69 12.22
N LYS A 459 6.75 -29.81 13.30
CA LYS A 459 6.41 -29.26 14.63
C LYS A 459 6.86 -27.80 14.80
N MET A 460 7.78 -27.34 13.96
CA MET A 460 8.37 -25.99 14.05
C MET A 460 7.79 -25.04 13.01
N LEU A 461 7.50 -25.55 11.81
CA LEU A 461 7.10 -24.79 10.63
C LEU A 461 5.76 -25.28 10.07
N ASP A 462 4.87 -24.35 9.74
CA ASP A 462 3.65 -24.66 9.00
C ASP A 462 3.97 -24.92 7.53
N MET A 463 4.00 -26.20 7.14
CA MET A 463 4.43 -26.63 5.80
C MET A 463 3.49 -26.15 4.68
N ASP A 464 2.19 -26.06 4.94
CA ASP A 464 1.20 -25.62 3.96
C ASP A 464 1.35 -24.12 3.68
N ASN A 465 1.44 -23.31 4.75
CA ASN A 465 1.77 -21.89 4.63
C ASN A 465 3.13 -21.67 3.95
N PHE A 466 4.17 -22.45 4.28
CA PHE A 466 5.50 -22.28 3.71
C PHE A 466 5.54 -22.63 2.21
N ILE A 467 4.90 -23.72 1.79
CA ILE A 467 4.71 -24.08 0.37
C ILE A 467 4.07 -22.90 -0.39
N LYS A 468 2.98 -22.36 0.14
CA LYS A 468 2.22 -21.26 -0.48
C LYS A 468 3.02 -19.97 -0.55
N TYR A 469 3.74 -19.63 0.51
CA TYR A 469 4.61 -18.46 0.58
C TYR A 469 5.76 -18.51 -0.44
N ILE A 470 6.48 -19.63 -0.53
CA ILE A 470 7.55 -19.83 -1.51
C ILE A 470 6.97 -19.78 -2.93
N ALA A 471 5.88 -20.51 -3.19
CA ALA A 471 5.25 -20.58 -4.50
C ALA A 471 4.78 -19.21 -5.01
N VAL A 472 4.16 -18.37 -4.17
CA VAL A 472 3.72 -17.02 -4.58
C VAL A 472 4.90 -16.09 -4.87
N ASN A 473 5.95 -16.07 -4.04
CA ASN A 473 7.13 -15.24 -4.29
C ASN A 473 7.88 -15.67 -5.56
N VAL A 474 8.01 -16.99 -5.77
CA VAL A 474 8.62 -17.58 -6.98
C VAL A 474 7.75 -17.30 -8.22
N PHE A 475 6.43 -17.38 -8.13
CA PHE A 475 5.54 -17.02 -9.24
C PHE A 475 5.68 -15.54 -9.60
N ALA A 476 5.58 -14.64 -8.61
CA ALA A 476 5.73 -13.21 -8.79
C ALA A 476 7.13 -12.79 -9.25
N ASN A 477 8.14 -13.65 -9.04
CA ASN A 477 9.56 -13.30 -9.17
C ASN A 477 9.95 -12.11 -8.28
N ASN A 478 9.66 -12.20 -6.98
CA ASN A 478 10.00 -11.15 -6.02
C ASN A 478 11.53 -11.02 -5.89
N ARG A 479 12.12 -10.00 -6.52
CA ARG A 479 13.58 -9.85 -6.62
C ARG A 479 14.23 -9.27 -5.36
N ASP A 480 13.43 -8.64 -4.49
CA ASP A 480 13.86 -8.06 -3.20
C ASP A 480 13.50 -9.03 -2.05
N TRP A 481 13.74 -10.32 -2.28
CA TRP A 481 13.44 -11.46 -1.42
C TRP A 481 14.30 -12.66 -1.86
N PRO A 482 14.47 -13.76 -1.09
CA PRO A 482 14.28 -13.91 0.37
C PRO A 482 15.38 -13.26 1.20
N HIS A 483 16.35 -12.59 0.57
CA HIS A 483 17.41 -11.86 1.25
C HIS A 483 16.93 -10.54 1.89
N ASN A 484 15.68 -10.14 1.62
CA ASN A 484 14.98 -9.00 2.20
C ASN A 484 13.48 -9.33 2.29
N ASN A 485 12.68 -8.43 2.88
CA ASN A 485 11.21 -8.47 2.91
C ASN A 485 10.60 -9.75 3.49
N VAL A 486 11.36 -10.46 4.33
CA VAL A 486 10.84 -11.60 5.09
C VAL A 486 10.13 -11.09 6.33
N ARG A 487 8.93 -11.60 6.57
CA ARG A 487 8.26 -11.50 7.87
C ARG A 487 7.63 -12.84 8.21
N ALA A 488 7.76 -13.27 9.46
CA ALA A 488 7.19 -14.51 9.96
C ALA A 488 6.67 -14.31 11.38
N TRP A 489 5.68 -15.11 11.78
CA TRP A 489 5.16 -15.13 13.14
C TRP A 489 4.93 -16.54 13.66
N LYS A 490 4.83 -16.65 14.98
CA LYS A 490 4.21 -17.79 15.67
C LYS A 490 3.36 -17.30 16.83
N TYR A 491 2.43 -18.13 17.28
CA TYR A 491 1.78 -17.99 18.57
C TYR A 491 2.70 -18.46 19.70
N THR A 492 2.70 -17.75 20.83
CA THR A 492 3.56 -18.01 22.01
C THR A 492 2.77 -18.29 23.29
N GLY A 493 1.43 -18.25 23.24
CA GLY A 493 0.57 -18.57 24.37
C GLY A 493 0.33 -20.07 24.56
N SER A 494 -0.86 -20.44 25.04
CA SER A 494 -1.21 -21.83 25.38
C SER A 494 -1.52 -22.66 24.13
N ILE A 495 -0.52 -23.39 23.65
CA ILE A 495 -0.55 -24.13 22.38
C ILE A 495 -1.71 -25.13 22.32
N ASN A 496 -2.45 -25.11 21.21
CA ASN A 496 -3.51 -26.06 20.90
C ASN A 496 -3.53 -26.37 19.39
N ASN A 497 -4.43 -27.25 18.93
CA ASN A 497 -4.46 -27.73 17.54
C ASN A 497 -5.22 -26.81 16.55
N SER A 498 -5.72 -25.64 17.00
CA SER A 498 -6.34 -24.67 16.09
C SER A 498 -5.30 -24.02 15.19
N TYR A 499 -5.67 -23.79 13.92
CA TYR A 499 -4.78 -23.14 12.95
C TYR A 499 -4.38 -21.75 13.45
N GLY A 500 -3.08 -21.47 13.47
CA GLY A 500 -2.52 -20.24 14.05
C GLY A 500 -2.19 -20.31 15.54
N GLN A 501 -2.67 -21.31 16.30
CA GLN A 501 -2.41 -21.47 17.75
C GLN A 501 -1.55 -22.70 18.10
N ASP A 502 -0.97 -23.34 17.09
CA ASP A 502 -0.17 -24.57 17.18
C ASP A 502 1.33 -24.36 17.42
N GLY A 503 1.75 -23.12 17.72
CA GLY A 503 3.15 -22.77 18.04
C GLY A 503 4.11 -22.77 16.85
N LYS A 504 3.64 -23.08 15.64
CA LYS A 504 4.46 -23.14 14.43
C LYS A 504 4.70 -21.75 13.83
N TRP A 505 5.88 -21.58 13.24
CA TRP A 505 6.19 -20.42 12.42
C TRP A 505 5.40 -20.43 11.11
N ARG A 506 4.93 -19.25 10.72
CA ARG A 506 4.19 -18.96 9.49
C ARG A 506 4.76 -17.70 8.86
N PHE A 507 5.02 -17.74 7.56
CA PHE A 507 5.52 -16.62 6.78
C PHE A 507 4.38 -15.73 6.28
N MET A 508 4.70 -14.45 6.13
CA MET A 508 3.81 -13.41 5.64
C MET A 508 4.32 -12.85 4.33
N LEU A 509 3.42 -12.70 3.36
CA LEU A 509 3.71 -11.86 2.20
C LEU A 509 3.86 -10.41 2.67
N LYS A 510 4.93 -9.75 2.22
CA LYS A 510 5.28 -8.37 2.55
C LYS A 510 5.99 -7.77 1.34
N ASP A 511 5.63 -6.54 0.98
CA ASP A 511 6.48 -5.61 0.20
C ASP A 511 6.94 -6.22 -1.15
N ILE A 512 5.95 -6.64 -1.94
CA ILE A 512 6.16 -7.49 -3.13
C ILE A 512 6.03 -6.70 -4.45
N ASP A 513 6.17 -5.37 -4.42
CA ASP A 513 6.13 -4.55 -5.64
C ASP A 513 7.35 -4.70 -6.55
N TYR A 514 8.51 -5.11 -6.04
CA TYR A 514 9.72 -5.32 -6.86
C TYR A 514 9.71 -6.70 -7.57
N SER A 515 8.67 -6.92 -8.36
CA SER A 515 8.29 -8.20 -8.97
C SER A 515 7.47 -7.98 -10.27
N TRP A 516 6.89 -9.03 -10.86
CA TRP A 516 5.88 -8.94 -11.93
C TRP A 516 6.30 -8.02 -13.10
N GLY A 517 7.47 -8.29 -13.69
CA GLY A 517 7.96 -7.55 -14.86
C GLY A 517 8.47 -6.13 -14.58
N ILE A 518 8.63 -5.70 -13.32
CA ILE A 518 8.98 -4.29 -13.00
C ILE A 518 10.30 -3.80 -13.58
N ILE A 519 11.24 -4.71 -13.88
CA ILE A 519 12.56 -4.33 -14.41
C ILE A 519 12.51 -3.94 -15.90
N TYR A 520 11.44 -4.34 -16.62
CA TYR A 520 11.28 -4.05 -18.04
C TYR A 520 10.63 -2.69 -18.29
N SER A 521 11.13 -1.96 -19.29
CA SER A 521 10.50 -0.73 -19.77
C SER A 521 9.13 -1.02 -20.43
N PRO A 522 8.20 -0.05 -20.47
CA PRO A 522 6.96 -0.18 -21.24
C PRO A 522 7.25 -0.53 -22.69
N GLY A 523 6.41 -1.39 -23.29
CA GLY A 523 6.59 -1.87 -24.66
C GLY A 523 7.67 -2.95 -24.86
N GLN A 524 8.52 -3.26 -23.87
CA GLN A 524 9.44 -4.41 -23.90
C GLN A 524 8.73 -5.72 -23.52
N THR A 525 7.51 -5.92 -24.03
CA THR A 525 6.58 -6.97 -23.59
C THR A 525 7.01 -8.39 -23.98
N GLU A 526 7.75 -8.54 -25.08
CA GLU A 526 8.19 -9.85 -25.60
C GLU A 526 8.95 -10.67 -24.55
N ASN A 527 9.87 -10.02 -23.82
CA ASN A 527 10.81 -10.66 -22.90
C ASN A 527 10.44 -10.57 -21.41
N VAL A 528 9.23 -10.12 -21.05
CA VAL A 528 8.81 -9.82 -19.65
C VAL A 528 8.94 -10.98 -18.63
N VAL A 529 9.22 -12.21 -19.08
CA VAL A 529 9.46 -13.38 -18.23
C VAL A 529 10.84 -14.05 -18.44
N ALA A 530 11.63 -13.59 -19.42
CA ALA A 530 12.81 -14.31 -19.91
C ALA A 530 14.00 -14.22 -18.93
N GLU A 531 14.38 -13.02 -18.52
CA GLU A 531 15.48 -12.81 -17.54
C GLU A 531 14.99 -13.06 -16.10
N GLU A 532 13.66 -13.12 -15.91
CA GLU A 532 12.98 -13.29 -14.63
C GLU A 532 12.82 -14.75 -14.16
N THR A 533 13.54 -15.71 -14.77
CA THR A 533 13.51 -17.11 -14.34
C THR A 533 14.71 -17.49 -13.46
N ALA A 534 15.89 -16.91 -13.68
CA ALA A 534 17.12 -17.29 -12.98
C ALA A 534 17.07 -17.04 -11.46
N HIS A 535 16.50 -15.92 -11.01
CA HIS A 535 16.32 -15.65 -9.57
C HIS A 535 15.39 -16.69 -8.92
N SER A 536 14.25 -16.93 -9.56
CA SER A 536 13.26 -17.93 -9.13
C SER A 536 13.85 -19.34 -9.07
N GLU A 537 14.67 -19.73 -10.06
CA GLU A 537 15.39 -21.00 -10.07
C GLU A 537 16.40 -21.09 -8.92
N ASN A 538 17.16 -20.02 -8.66
CA ASN A 538 18.13 -19.99 -7.56
C ASN A 538 17.45 -20.18 -6.19
N VAL A 539 16.26 -19.59 -5.99
CA VAL A 539 15.45 -19.81 -4.78
C VAL A 539 15.04 -21.28 -4.65
N LEU A 540 14.51 -21.90 -5.72
CA LEU A 540 14.08 -23.30 -5.71
C LEU A 540 15.26 -24.26 -5.47
N ARG A 541 16.45 -23.95 -6.01
CA ARG A 541 17.66 -24.78 -5.86
C ARG A 541 18.37 -24.64 -4.50
N GLY A 542 17.96 -23.71 -3.64
CA GLY A 542 18.56 -23.51 -2.32
C GLY A 542 19.66 -22.45 -2.26
N GLY A 543 19.92 -21.75 -3.36
CA GLY A 543 21.04 -20.79 -3.49
C GLY A 543 20.75 -19.36 -3.07
N ALA A 544 19.60 -19.09 -2.43
CA ALA A 544 19.19 -17.76 -1.98
C ALA A 544 19.09 -17.66 -0.43
N GLY A 545 20.13 -18.07 0.29
CA GLY A 545 20.18 -17.99 1.76
C GLY A 545 19.32 -19.03 2.50
N GLU A 546 19.21 -18.88 3.83
CA GLU A 546 18.69 -19.93 4.72
C GLU A 546 17.25 -20.39 4.41
N ILE A 547 16.35 -19.47 4.04
CA ILE A 547 14.95 -19.79 3.69
C ILE A 547 14.89 -20.66 2.44
N SER A 548 15.69 -20.31 1.43
CA SER A 548 15.83 -21.06 0.19
C SER A 548 16.48 -22.43 0.45
N ALA A 549 17.55 -22.49 1.26
CA ALA A 549 18.20 -23.74 1.63
C ALA A 549 17.30 -24.68 2.46
N ALA A 550 16.52 -24.15 3.40
CA ALA A 550 15.53 -24.90 4.15
C ALA A 550 14.44 -25.47 3.23
N PHE A 551 13.93 -24.67 2.28
CA PHE A 551 12.99 -25.14 1.27
C PHE A 551 13.58 -26.22 0.37
N ALA A 552 14.79 -26.05 -0.15
CA ALA A 552 15.48 -27.05 -0.97
C ALA A 552 15.73 -28.35 -0.21
N SER A 553 16.03 -28.29 1.10
CA SER A 553 16.11 -29.48 1.95
C SER A 553 14.74 -30.16 2.09
N LEU A 554 13.68 -29.42 2.43
CA LEU A 554 12.30 -29.94 2.52
C LEU A 554 11.82 -30.59 1.22
N MET A 555 12.21 -30.06 0.05
CA MET A 555 11.94 -30.67 -1.26
C MET A 555 12.62 -32.03 -1.50
N ARG A 556 13.48 -32.50 -0.59
CA ARG A 556 13.97 -33.90 -0.57
C ARG A 556 12.94 -34.87 0.02
N ASN A 557 11.96 -34.39 0.79
CA ASN A 557 10.84 -35.19 1.28
C ASN A 557 9.81 -35.42 0.16
N THR A 558 9.34 -36.66 0.00
CA THR A 558 8.40 -37.03 -1.07
C THR A 558 7.02 -36.43 -0.88
N GLN A 559 6.51 -36.35 0.35
CA GLN A 559 5.22 -35.74 0.67
C GLN A 559 5.27 -34.22 0.42
N PHE A 560 6.29 -33.53 0.96
CA PHE A 560 6.44 -32.09 0.77
C PHE A 560 6.58 -31.72 -0.72
N LYS A 561 7.41 -32.47 -1.47
CA LYS A 561 7.56 -32.29 -2.93
C LYS A 561 6.24 -32.47 -3.68
N ALA A 562 5.46 -33.50 -3.32
CA ALA A 562 4.16 -33.75 -3.94
C ALA A 562 3.16 -32.61 -3.64
N GLN A 563 3.10 -32.14 -2.38
CA GLN A 563 2.27 -31.01 -1.97
C GLN A 563 2.67 -29.70 -2.69
N PHE A 564 3.98 -29.43 -2.82
CA PHE A 564 4.46 -28.26 -3.56
C PHE A 564 4.10 -28.33 -5.05
N LYS A 565 4.34 -29.46 -5.73
CA LYS A 565 3.99 -29.63 -7.15
C LYS A 565 2.47 -29.47 -7.36
N ALA A 566 1.65 -30.11 -6.53
CA ALA A 566 0.20 -29.98 -6.59
C ALA A 566 -0.29 -28.55 -6.36
N PHE A 567 0.32 -27.81 -5.40
CA PHE A 567 -0.02 -26.43 -5.16
C PHE A 567 0.42 -25.49 -6.30
N ILE A 568 1.59 -25.70 -6.91
CA ILE A 568 2.00 -24.96 -8.11
C ILE A 568 0.96 -25.15 -9.23
N ASP A 569 0.51 -26.38 -9.48
CA ASP A 569 -0.51 -26.65 -10.48
C ASP A 569 -1.88 -26.03 -10.12
N GLU A 570 -2.33 -26.07 -8.86
CA GLU A 570 -3.55 -25.34 -8.46
C GLU A 570 -3.37 -23.83 -8.68
N MET A 571 -2.25 -23.27 -8.21
CA MET A 571 -1.96 -21.85 -8.22
C MET A 571 -2.02 -21.26 -9.62
N VAL A 572 -1.31 -21.84 -10.59
CA VAL A 572 -1.25 -21.29 -11.95
C VAL A 572 -2.47 -21.61 -12.82
N ASN A 573 -3.32 -22.56 -12.41
CA ASN A 573 -4.56 -22.89 -13.12
C ASN A 573 -5.80 -22.19 -12.52
N LYS A 574 -5.73 -21.67 -11.28
CA LYS A 574 -6.88 -21.12 -10.55
C LYS A 574 -6.68 -19.69 -10.05
N TYR A 575 -5.70 -19.46 -9.17
CA TYR A 575 -5.54 -18.18 -8.47
C TYR A 575 -4.71 -17.17 -9.26
N PHE A 576 -3.72 -17.64 -10.01
CA PHE A 576 -2.79 -16.88 -10.86
C PHE A 576 -2.84 -17.32 -12.33
N SER A 577 -3.94 -17.94 -12.76
CA SER A 577 -4.21 -18.17 -14.17
C SER A 577 -4.39 -16.85 -14.92
N GLU A 578 -4.08 -16.84 -16.22
CA GLU A 578 -4.20 -15.66 -17.08
C GLU A 578 -5.56 -14.97 -16.94
N SER A 579 -6.66 -15.71 -17.00
CA SER A 579 -8.01 -15.15 -16.86
C SER A 579 -8.25 -14.49 -15.50
N THR A 580 -7.89 -15.16 -14.39
CA THR A 580 -8.05 -14.62 -13.03
C THR A 580 -7.17 -13.39 -12.78
N ALA A 581 -5.92 -13.43 -13.24
CA ALA A 581 -4.97 -12.34 -13.09
C ALA A 581 -5.35 -11.13 -13.96
N SER A 582 -5.63 -11.34 -15.25
CA SER A 582 -6.09 -10.30 -16.18
C SER A 582 -7.39 -9.66 -15.72
N ALA A 583 -8.37 -10.42 -15.20
CA ALA A 583 -9.59 -9.84 -14.64
C ALA A 583 -9.32 -8.94 -13.43
N MET A 584 -8.34 -9.28 -12.58
CA MET A 584 -7.92 -8.41 -11.46
C MET A 584 -7.19 -7.15 -11.95
N ILE A 585 -6.28 -7.29 -12.92
CA ILE A 585 -5.58 -6.16 -13.55
C ILE A 585 -6.61 -5.20 -14.18
N THR A 586 -7.58 -5.70 -14.94
CA THR A 586 -8.66 -4.88 -15.54
C THR A 586 -9.49 -4.18 -14.46
N LYS A 587 -9.85 -4.87 -13.36
CA LYS A 587 -10.59 -4.26 -12.26
C LYS A 587 -9.82 -3.09 -11.63
N MET A 588 -8.52 -3.27 -11.38
CA MET A 588 -7.64 -2.24 -10.81
C MET A 588 -7.40 -1.08 -11.79
N LYS A 589 -7.08 -1.38 -13.06
CA LYS A 589 -6.93 -0.40 -14.16
C LYS A 589 -8.16 0.50 -14.26
N ASN A 590 -9.37 -0.10 -14.31
CA ASN A 590 -10.62 0.63 -14.48
C ASN A 590 -11.00 1.49 -13.27
N ALA A 591 -10.68 1.05 -12.04
CA ALA A 591 -10.92 1.85 -10.84
C ALA A 591 -10.08 3.15 -10.86
N MET A 592 -8.81 3.05 -11.27
CA MET A 592 -7.83 4.13 -11.15
C MET A 592 -7.68 5.00 -12.40
N ALA A 593 -8.09 4.53 -13.58
CA ALA A 593 -7.97 5.24 -14.86
C ALA A 593 -8.51 6.68 -14.84
N LYS A 594 -9.61 6.94 -14.12
CA LYS A 594 -10.17 8.29 -14.01
C LYS A 594 -9.29 9.26 -13.23
N GLU A 595 -8.77 8.88 -12.07
CA GLU A 595 -7.87 9.76 -11.32
C GLU A 595 -6.52 9.89 -12.02
N TYR A 596 -6.07 8.80 -12.65
CA TYR A 596 -4.76 8.76 -13.30
C TYR A 596 -4.73 9.65 -14.53
N SER A 597 -5.71 9.56 -15.44
CA SER A 597 -5.83 10.50 -16.57
C SER A 597 -5.85 11.99 -16.17
N ARG A 598 -6.10 12.33 -14.90
CA ARG A 598 -6.03 13.69 -14.33
C ARG A 598 -4.74 14.01 -13.58
N ILE A 599 -4.03 13.00 -13.07
CA ILE A 599 -2.77 13.13 -12.33
C ILE A 599 -1.60 13.58 -13.23
N TYR A 600 -1.57 13.14 -14.50
CA TYR A 600 -0.45 13.38 -15.43
C TYR A 600 -0.29 14.82 -15.92
N THR A 601 -1.31 15.65 -15.70
CA THR A 601 -1.23 17.09 -15.89
C THR A 601 -0.70 17.83 -14.66
N ASN A 602 -0.72 17.23 -13.46
CA ASN A 602 -0.91 18.01 -12.23
C ASN A 602 -0.23 17.57 -10.92
N ILE A 603 0.50 16.45 -10.83
CA ILE A 603 1.36 16.24 -9.65
C ILE A 603 2.62 17.09 -9.78
N TRP A 604 2.60 18.23 -9.07
CA TRP A 604 3.71 19.15 -8.89
C TRP A 604 4.31 18.95 -7.50
N TYR A 605 5.40 18.20 -7.39
CA TYR A 605 6.08 17.99 -6.10
C TYR A 605 7.22 18.98 -5.92
N LYS A 606 7.06 19.92 -4.99
CA LYS A 606 8.22 20.70 -4.51
C LYS A 606 8.98 19.89 -3.47
N ASN A 607 10.23 19.53 -3.76
CA ASN A 607 11.05 18.77 -2.82
C ASN A 607 11.32 19.58 -1.54
N PRO A 608 10.88 19.15 -0.34
CA PRO A 608 11.12 19.86 0.92
C PRO A 608 12.61 19.95 1.27
N ASP A 609 13.39 18.94 0.86
CA ASP A 609 14.85 18.87 1.12
C ASP A 609 15.63 19.81 0.19
N SER A 610 15.06 20.13 -0.99
CA SER A 610 15.67 20.96 -2.03
C SER A 610 14.66 21.93 -2.65
N PRO A 611 14.10 22.88 -1.87
CA PRO A 611 13.03 23.76 -2.34
C PRO A 611 13.47 24.76 -3.42
N ALA A 612 14.77 24.86 -3.68
CA ALA A 612 15.35 25.63 -4.79
C ALA A 612 15.25 24.90 -6.15
N GLN A 613 15.00 23.59 -6.19
CA GLN A 613 14.88 22.81 -7.43
C GLN A 613 13.53 22.98 -8.14
N GLY A 614 12.60 23.74 -7.56
CA GLY A 614 11.27 23.99 -8.14
C GLY A 614 10.28 22.86 -7.90
N GLU A 615 9.22 22.83 -8.72
CA GLU A 615 8.22 21.77 -8.72
C GLU A 615 8.63 20.66 -9.70
N TYR A 616 8.84 19.44 -9.20
CA TYR A 616 9.00 18.24 -10.00
C TYR A 616 7.66 17.81 -10.60
N ARG A 617 7.60 17.69 -11.93
CA ARG A 617 6.51 17.02 -12.63
C ARG A 617 6.73 15.51 -12.60
N VAL A 618 5.65 14.75 -12.36
CA VAL A 618 5.64 13.31 -12.67
C VAL A 618 5.69 13.15 -14.20
N SER A 619 6.86 12.79 -14.72
CA SER A 619 7.07 12.46 -16.14
C SER A 619 6.58 11.04 -16.46
N LEU A 620 5.30 10.81 -16.22
CA LEU A 620 4.52 9.69 -16.73
C LEU A 620 3.28 10.31 -17.37
N THR A 621 2.85 9.78 -18.51
CA THR A 621 1.59 10.12 -19.17
C THR A 621 0.57 9.00 -18.96
N TYR A 622 -0.70 9.26 -19.29
CA TYR A 622 -1.74 8.22 -19.24
C TYR A 622 -1.39 7.07 -20.17
N ASP A 623 -0.90 7.38 -21.37
CA ASP A 623 -0.52 6.40 -22.39
C ASP A 623 0.70 5.59 -21.93
N GLU A 624 1.72 6.21 -21.31
CA GLU A 624 2.85 5.48 -20.71
C GLU A 624 2.41 4.57 -19.56
N TRP A 625 1.49 5.01 -18.70
CA TRP A 625 0.93 4.14 -17.66
C TRP A 625 0.10 3.00 -18.24
N GLN A 626 -0.72 3.25 -19.27
CA GLN A 626 -1.43 2.20 -19.98
C GLN A 626 -0.45 1.18 -20.57
N ASN A 627 0.63 1.63 -21.21
CA ASN A 627 1.70 0.77 -21.72
C ASN A 627 2.43 0.00 -20.62
N ALA A 628 2.58 0.56 -19.42
CA ALA A 628 3.13 -0.14 -18.25
C ALA A 628 2.18 -1.21 -17.70
N ILE A 629 0.87 -0.99 -17.79
CA ILE A 629 -0.15 -1.96 -17.40
C ILE A 629 -0.15 -3.16 -18.35
N GLU A 630 0.15 -2.99 -19.64
CA GLU A 630 0.28 -4.11 -20.59
C GLU A 630 1.41 -5.08 -20.21
N THR A 631 2.48 -4.60 -19.56
CA THR A 631 3.51 -5.46 -18.93
C THR A 631 2.91 -6.42 -17.88
N LEU A 632 1.86 -6.00 -17.15
CA LEU A 632 1.20 -6.85 -16.15
C LEU A 632 0.38 -7.97 -16.81
N TYR A 633 -0.33 -7.67 -17.90
CA TYR A 633 -1.11 -8.66 -18.67
C TYR A 633 -0.18 -9.66 -19.36
N GLU A 634 0.92 -9.20 -19.95
CA GLU A 634 1.89 -10.07 -20.63
C GLU A 634 2.62 -11.00 -19.65
N PHE A 635 2.92 -10.53 -18.43
CA PHE A 635 3.41 -11.39 -17.36
C PHE A 635 2.33 -12.41 -16.93
N ALA A 636 1.07 -11.97 -16.73
CA ALA A 636 -0.05 -12.86 -16.37
C ALA A 636 -0.28 -13.98 -17.40
N ARG A 637 -0.12 -13.67 -18.69
CA ARG A 637 -0.23 -14.62 -19.81
C ARG A 637 0.93 -15.62 -19.85
N LYS A 638 2.17 -15.14 -19.74
CA LYS A 638 3.38 -15.97 -19.96
C LYS A 638 3.83 -16.75 -18.72
N ARG A 639 3.72 -16.16 -17.52
CA ARG A 639 4.31 -16.70 -16.29
C ARG A 639 3.77 -18.10 -15.88
N PRO A 640 2.48 -18.44 -16.04
CA PRO A 640 1.96 -19.78 -15.74
C PRO A 640 2.73 -20.93 -16.43
N ALA A 641 3.08 -20.77 -17.71
CA ALA A 641 3.85 -21.77 -18.45
C ALA A 641 5.30 -21.83 -18.00
N VAL A 642 5.93 -20.68 -17.76
CA VAL A 642 7.31 -20.57 -17.25
C VAL A 642 7.46 -21.28 -15.89
N ILE A 643 6.53 -21.06 -14.96
CA ILE A 643 6.59 -21.67 -13.62
C ILE A 643 6.36 -23.18 -13.65
N LYS A 644 5.46 -23.69 -14.50
CA LYS A 644 5.31 -25.14 -14.74
C LYS A 644 6.61 -25.76 -15.28
N ASN A 645 7.20 -25.14 -16.31
CA ASN A 645 8.43 -25.63 -16.92
C ASN A 645 9.62 -25.58 -15.95
N LEU A 646 9.78 -24.49 -15.20
CA LEU A 646 10.81 -24.35 -14.16
C LEU A 646 10.64 -25.42 -13.07
N THR A 647 9.42 -25.60 -12.55
CA THR A 647 9.15 -26.60 -11.50
C THR A 647 9.45 -28.01 -11.98
N LYS A 648 9.17 -28.32 -13.26
CA LYS A 648 9.56 -29.59 -13.90
C LYS A 648 11.07 -29.69 -14.15
N ALA A 649 11.77 -28.61 -14.47
CA ALA A 649 13.22 -28.62 -14.67
C ALA A 649 14.02 -28.78 -13.35
N VAL A 650 13.46 -28.33 -12.22
CA VAL A 650 14.11 -28.42 -10.90
C VAL A 650 13.70 -29.70 -10.13
N TYR A 651 12.43 -30.16 -10.26
CA TYR A 651 11.89 -31.29 -9.49
C TYR A 651 11.04 -32.28 -10.31
N GLY A 652 11.26 -32.33 -11.62
CA GLY A 652 10.60 -33.22 -12.59
C GLY A 652 10.62 -34.68 -12.17
#